data_AF-A0A349ZMD5-F1
#
_entry.id   AF-A0A349ZMD5-F1
#
_cell.length_a   1.000
_cell.length_b   1.000
_cell.length_c   1.000
_cell.angle_alpha   90.00
_cell.angle_beta   90.00
_cell.angle_gamma   90.00
#
_symmetry.space_group_name_H-M   'P 1'
#
loop_
_entity.id
_entity.type
_entity.pdbx_description
1 polymer ?
#
loop_
_entity_poly.entity_id
_entity_poly.type
_entity_poly.pdbx_seq_one_letter_code
_entity_poly.pdbx_strand_id
1 'polypeptide(L)'
;MEQTMNNTTQPKKDASHKETSTKESSSKEIPQKKNGKTKKFELKIFLTPEKLFVWGLILLLFAPYLMRLFSGRASDSIALSQVISDIRDAKVQKVEVTEQNLKLTYKDASVKYSRKEANENLNEILQASSIDLSAVETQITTPSFLQKILVFFVNYILPMLFLGFLLLFIMRRQMGGDGGLFAMGKSKAKLFNKGKQNVKFPDVGGLKEAKQELEEVVDFLKNPKKYKDVGARVPKGVLLVGPSGTGKTMLAKAVAGEANVPFLSMAGSEFMEMLVGVGASRARDLFETAKKAAPSIIFIDEIDAIGRMRGYGSMGGHDEREQTLNQILVEMDGFTPNDAVIVLAATNRGDLLDPALVRPGRFDRRVTLDLPDLEERKFILNIHNKNKPISKEVDWQRVARRTVGFSGADLENMLNEAAILIARESRKEITSKDIEEAALKVKLGPQKKKLQSELERKMTAYHEGGHAVLAHVLPHTDPVHRISIVSRGQALGFTMTPPEQDKYQRTQSELEEEIVVLLGGRTAEKQVFGELTGGASSDIQHATSIARAMVVYYGMSELGPVNLGPQSDTSDYSRVLYGPEKPSEEMQGKVDKEIAKIIEHAKNSAEKLLLQYRKELDAVAEKLLEVETLEAEEFEKVMGQKKSRVDLDN
;
A
#
# COMPACT_ATOMS: atom_id res chain seq x y z
N MET A 1 -63.34 -14.51 -44.97
CA MET A 1 -62.25 -15.45 -45.27
C MET A 1 -61.72 -15.90 -43.93
N GLU A 2 -62.45 -16.81 -43.27
CA GLU A 2 -62.20 -18.27 -43.31
C GLU A 2 -60.97 -18.61 -42.45
N GLN A 3 -61.15 -19.19 -41.25
CA GLN A 3 -61.33 -20.63 -41.01
C GLN A 3 -60.27 -21.44 -41.77
N THR A 4 -59.36 -22.18 -41.11
CA THR A 4 -59.69 -23.29 -40.19
C THR A 4 -58.64 -23.58 -39.11
N MET A 5 -59.12 -23.78 -37.88
CA MET A 5 -58.91 -24.92 -36.94
C MET A 5 -57.50 -25.48 -36.59
N ASN A 6 -57.21 -25.41 -35.28
CA ASN A 6 -56.90 -26.50 -34.32
C ASN A 6 -55.65 -27.41 -34.58
N ASN A 7 -54.86 -27.84 -33.58
CA ASN A 7 -55.05 -28.01 -32.13
C ASN A 7 -53.66 -27.98 -31.41
N THR A 8 -53.42 -28.14 -30.09
CA THR A 8 -54.23 -28.60 -28.93
C THR A 8 -53.77 -27.98 -27.60
N THR A 9 -54.71 -27.59 -26.75
CA THR A 9 -54.77 -27.62 -25.25
C THR A 9 -53.52 -27.57 -24.33
N GLN A 10 -53.56 -26.60 -23.41
CA GLN A 10 -52.98 -26.63 -22.03
C GLN A 10 -53.84 -27.52 -21.08
N PRO A 11 -53.48 -27.67 -19.78
CA PRO A 11 -53.96 -26.73 -18.73
C PRO A 11 -52.83 -26.34 -17.72
N LYS A 12 -52.79 -25.19 -17.03
CA LYS A 12 -53.75 -24.52 -16.10
C LYS A 12 -54.12 -25.36 -14.86
N LYS A 13 -54.39 -24.82 -13.65
CA LYS A 13 -53.97 -23.61 -12.89
C LYS A 13 -54.70 -23.66 -11.52
N ASP A 14 -54.23 -22.90 -10.51
CA ASP A 14 -55.00 -22.49 -9.29
C ASP A 14 -55.42 -23.64 -8.31
N ALA A 15 -55.75 -23.48 -7.01
CA ALA A 15 -55.45 -22.47 -5.97
C ALA A 15 -55.72 -23.04 -4.53
N SER A 16 -55.28 -22.30 -3.48
CA SER A 16 -55.73 -22.24 -2.05
C SER A 16 -56.76 -23.27 -1.49
N HIS A 17 -56.63 -23.85 -0.27
CA HIS A 17 -56.82 -23.18 1.06
C HIS A 17 -56.77 -24.20 2.24
N LYS A 18 -56.38 -23.73 3.46
CA LYS A 18 -56.85 -24.15 4.83
C LYS A 18 -56.64 -25.64 5.29
N GLU A 19 -56.63 -26.06 6.57
CA GLU A 19 -56.87 -25.42 7.90
C GLU A 19 -56.27 -26.24 9.08
N THR A 20 -56.19 -25.67 10.30
CA THR A 20 -56.00 -26.32 11.64
C THR A 20 -54.66 -27.04 11.95
N SER A 21 -54.17 -27.22 13.20
CA SER A 21 -54.73 -27.00 14.56
C SER A 21 -53.70 -26.53 15.65
N THR A 22 -54.16 -25.62 16.51
CA THR A 22 -53.91 -25.30 17.94
C THR A 22 -52.77 -25.91 18.83
N LYS A 23 -52.38 -25.10 19.85
CA LYS A 23 -51.67 -25.37 21.14
C LYS A 23 -50.13 -25.51 21.06
N GLU A 24 -49.33 -25.09 22.04
CA GLU A 24 -49.57 -24.46 23.36
C GLU A 24 -48.40 -23.54 23.75
N SER A 25 -48.55 -22.72 24.80
CA SER A 25 -47.56 -21.69 25.21
C SER A 25 -46.82 -22.02 26.52
N SER A 26 -45.48 -21.98 26.53
CA SER A 26 -44.70 -21.83 27.77
C SER A 26 -43.32 -21.14 27.58
N SER A 27 -43.25 -19.92 28.11
CA SER A 27 -42.12 -19.29 28.83
C SER A 27 -40.63 -19.55 28.46
N LYS A 28 -39.95 -18.42 28.16
CA LYS A 28 -38.54 -18.07 28.51
C LYS A 28 -37.39 -18.89 27.88
N GLU A 29 -36.58 -18.25 27.02
CA GLU A 29 -35.23 -17.74 27.40
C GLU A 29 -34.54 -16.88 26.31
N ILE A 30 -33.50 -16.20 26.75
CA ILE A 30 -32.74 -15.06 26.17
C ILE A 30 -32.18 -15.28 24.74
N PRO A 31 -32.27 -14.29 23.81
CA PRO A 31 -31.60 -14.37 22.50
C PRO A 31 -30.12 -13.92 22.57
N GLN A 32 -29.17 -14.87 22.50
CA GLN A 32 -27.75 -14.55 22.35
C GLN A 32 -27.29 -14.38 20.89
N LYS A 33 -26.56 -13.29 20.65
CA LYS A 33 -25.58 -13.00 19.58
C LYS A 33 -25.75 -13.66 18.19
N LYS A 34 -26.04 -12.83 17.19
CA LYS A 34 -25.82 -13.14 15.77
C LYS A 34 -24.33 -13.40 15.49
N ASN A 35 -23.97 -14.64 15.16
CA ASN A 35 -22.62 -14.99 14.72
C ASN A 35 -22.31 -14.47 13.30
N GLY A 36 -21.04 -14.14 13.07
CA GLY A 36 -20.55 -13.56 11.82
C GLY A 36 -20.60 -14.54 10.63
N LYS A 37 -20.72 -13.98 9.42
CA LYS A 37 -20.69 -14.73 8.16
C LYS A 37 -19.30 -15.32 7.90
N THR A 38 -19.10 -16.59 8.22
CA THR A 38 -17.94 -17.35 7.71
C THR A 38 -18.09 -17.56 6.20
N LYS A 39 -17.13 -17.06 5.41
CA LYS A 39 -17.05 -17.40 3.99
C LYS A 39 -16.69 -18.89 3.86
N LYS A 40 -17.63 -19.71 3.38
CA LYS A 40 -17.32 -21.10 3.00
C LYS A 40 -16.33 -21.08 1.83
N PHE A 41 -15.13 -21.62 2.03
CA PHE A 41 -14.24 -21.99 0.94
C PHE A 41 -14.81 -23.24 0.25
N GLU A 42 -15.49 -23.06 -0.89
CA GLU A 42 -15.84 -24.18 -1.77
C GLU A 42 -14.60 -24.64 -2.54
N LEU A 43 -13.98 -25.72 -2.06
CA LEU A 43 -12.83 -26.35 -2.72
C LEU A 43 -13.34 -27.16 -3.93
N LYS A 44 -13.58 -26.48 -5.07
CA LYS A 44 -14.04 -27.11 -6.32
C LYS A 44 -12.92 -27.91 -6.98
N ILE A 45 -12.78 -29.17 -6.55
CA ILE A 45 -11.86 -30.14 -7.16
C ILE A 45 -12.45 -30.61 -8.50
N PHE A 46 -12.03 -29.97 -9.59
CA PHE A 46 -12.33 -30.43 -10.95
C PHE A 46 -11.56 -31.72 -11.26
N LEU A 47 -12.19 -32.86 -10.98
CA LEU A 47 -11.72 -34.22 -11.25
C LEU A 47 -11.91 -34.56 -12.74
N THR A 48 -10.99 -34.11 -13.59
CA THR A 48 -10.89 -34.64 -14.97
C THR A 48 -10.34 -36.07 -14.95
N PRO A 49 -10.64 -36.92 -15.96
CA PRO A 49 -10.15 -38.30 -16.00
C PRO A 49 -8.61 -38.41 -15.90
N GLU A 50 -7.88 -37.48 -16.52
CA GLU A 50 -6.42 -37.39 -16.41
C GLU A 50 -5.94 -37.12 -14.97
N LYS A 51 -6.66 -36.27 -14.21
CA LYS A 51 -6.32 -35.99 -12.81
C LYS A 51 -6.67 -37.17 -11.91
N LEU A 52 -7.80 -37.84 -12.16
CA LEU A 52 -8.16 -39.08 -11.47
C LEU A 52 -7.09 -40.17 -11.67
N PHE A 53 -6.59 -40.32 -12.90
CA PHE A 53 -5.48 -41.22 -13.20
C PHE A 53 -4.22 -40.86 -12.41
N VAL A 54 -3.78 -39.60 -12.42
CA VAL A 54 -2.61 -39.14 -11.66
C VAL A 54 -2.78 -39.31 -10.14
N TRP A 55 -3.95 -39.00 -9.58
CA TRP A 55 -4.23 -39.20 -8.15
C TRP A 55 -4.27 -40.68 -7.76
N GLY A 56 -4.85 -41.55 -8.59
CA GLY A 56 -4.81 -43.01 -8.38
C GLY A 56 -3.39 -43.57 -8.45
N LEU A 57 -2.58 -43.05 -9.38
CA LEU A 57 -1.17 -43.39 -9.56
C LEU A 57 -0.31 -42.98 -8.35
N ILE A 58 -0.53 -41.78 -7.80
CA ILE A 58 0.08 -41.29 -6.55
C ILE A 58 -0.37 -42.17 -5.37
N LEU A 59 -1.66 -42.47 -5.27
CA LEU A 59 -2.20 -43.30 -4.20
C LEU A 59 -1.62 -44.73 -4.24
N LEU A 60 -1.39 -45.28 -5.43
CA LEU A 60 -0.73 -46.59 -5.60
C LEU A 60 0.75 -46.57 -5.16
N LEU A 61 1.48 -45.48 -5.39
CA LEU A 61 2.86 -45.32 -4.90
C LEU A 61 2.91 -45.19 -3.36
N PHE A 62 1.96 -44.47 -2.76
CA PHE A 62 1.90 -44.31 -1.31
C PHE A 62 1.21 -45.48 -0.58
N ALA A 63 0.46 -46.35 -1.28
CA ALA A 63 -0.26 -47.48 -0.71
C ALA A 63 0.58 -48.38 0.23
N PRO A 64 1.80 -48.84 -0.09
CA PRO A 64 2.60 -49.65 0.84
C PRO A 64 3.03 -48.88 2.11
N TYR A 65 3.24 -47.56 2.01
CA TYR A 65 3.51 -46.70 3.17
C TYR A 65 2.24 -46.45 4.01
N LEU A 66 1.10 -46.28 3.36
CA LEU A 66 -0.20 -46.14 4.02
C LEU A 66 -0.59 -47.43 4.74
N MET A 67 -0.34 -48.59 4.12
CA MET A 67 -0.53 -49.91 4.75
C MET A 67 0.38 -50.06 5.99
N ARG A 68 1.64 -49.62 5.94
CA ARG A 68 2.52 -49.60 7.14
C ARG A 68 1.98 -48.73 8.28
N LEU A 69 1.37 -47.59 7.96
CA LEU A 69 0.70 -46.73 8.95
C LEU A 69 -0.54 -47.39 9.58
N PHE A 70 -1.30 -48.17 8.81
CA PHE A 70 -2.46 -48.91 9.31
C PHE A 70 -2.12 -50.25 10.00
N SER A 71 -1.03 -50.93 9.61
CA SER A 71 -0.55 -52.15 10.26
C SER A 71 0.23 -51.89 11.55
N GLY A 72 0.49 -50.63 11.89
CA GLY A 72 1.31 -50.20 13.04
C GLY A 72 0.55 -50.05 14.37
N ARG A 73 -0.50 -50.83 14.64
CA ARG A 73 -1.26 -50.78 15.90
C ARG A 73 -1.54 -52.16 16.49
N ALA A 74 -1.30 -52.26 17.81
CA ALA A 74 -1.61 -53.40 18.69
C ALA A 74 -0.90 -54.73 18.35
N SER A 75 0.38 -54.81 18.72
CA SER A 75 1.03 -56.07 19.08
C SER A 75 1.40 -55.96 20.56
N ASP A 76 0.74 -56.74 21.43
CA ASP A 76 1.12 -56.81 22.86
C ASP A 76 2.48 -57.49 22.97
N SER A 77 3.53 -56.67 22.99
CA SER A 77 4.92 -57.11 23.10
C SER A 77 5.31 -57.33 24.55
N ILE A 78 5.61 -58.57 24.93
CA ILE A 78 6.07 -58.95 26.27
C ILE A 78 7.57 -59.22 26.28
N ALA A 79 8.24 -58.87 27.38
CA ALA A 79 9.67 -59.11 27.57
C ALA A 79 9.98 -60.62 27.64
N LEU A 80 11.14 -61.02 27.12
CA LEU A 80 11.56 -62.43 27.06
C LEU A 80 11.58 -63.12 28.44
N SER A 81 11.88 -62.39 29.51
CA SER A 81 11.77 -62.87 30.89
C SER A 81 10.34 -63.26 31.29
N GLN A 82 9.34 -62.47 30.88
CA GLN A 82 7.93 -62.79 31.11
C GLN A 82 7.49 -64.00 30.29
N VAL A 83 8.02 -64.16 29.06
CA VAL A 83 7.80 -65.36 28.23
C VAL A 83 8.29 -66.61 28.95
N ILE A 84 9.52 -66.58 29.49
CA ILE A 84 10.10 -67.72 30.24
C ILE A 84 9.26 -68.03 31.49
N SER A 85 8.77 -67.00 32.20
CA SER A 85 7.87 -67.18 33.35
C SER A 85 6.53 -67.79 32.97
N ASP A 86 5.89 -67.31 31.90
CA ASP A 86 4.57 -67.77 31.48
C ASP A 86 4.61 -69.19 30.87
N ILE A 87 5.76 -69.58 30.29
CA ILE A 87 6.05 -70.97 29.89
C ILE A 87 6.25 -71.85 31.14
N ARG A 88 7.03 -71.41 32.13
CA ARG A 88 7.22 -72.15 33.41
C ARG A 88 5.91 -72.36 34.16
N ASP A 89 5.03 -71.37 34.15
CA ASP A 89 3.69 -71.44 34.74
C ASP A 89 2.68 -72.25 33.89
N ALA A 90 3.12 -72.89 32.81
CA ALA A 90 2.30 -73.68 31.88
C ALA A 90 1.09 -72.94 31.27
N LYS A 91 1.17 -71.61 31.10
CA LYS A 91 0.11 -70.76 30.53
C LYS A 91 0.13 -70.71 29.00
N VAL A 92 1.31 -70.90 28.41
CA VAL A 92 1.55 -70.91 26.96
C VAL A 92 1.20 -72.28 26.36
N GLN A 93 0.59 -72.29 25.17
CA GLN A 93 0.22 -73.50 24.44
C GLN A 93 1.12 -73.76 23.22
N LYS A 94 1.48 -72.72 22.47
CA LYS A 94 2.30 -72.84 21.25
C LYS A 94 3.26 -71.65 21.11
N VAL A 95 4.51 -71.91 20.69
CA VAL A 95 5.47 -70.87 20.30
C VAL A 95 5.83 -71.01 18.83
N GLU A 96 5.54 -69.97 18.04
CA GLU A 96 6.00 -69.84 16.66
C GLU A 96 7.24 -68.93 16.62
N VAL A 97 8.35 -69.43 16.09
CA VAL A 97 9.64 -68.73 16.03
C VAL A 97 9.93 -68.33 14.58
N THR A 98 9.98 -67.02 14.32
CA THR A 98 10.31 -66.45 13.00
C THR A 98 11.54 -65.56 13.11
N GLU A 99 12.71 -66.15 12.84
CA GLU A 99 14.04 -65.53 13.00
C GLU A 99 14.29 -64.98 14.42
N GLN A 100 14.11 -63.68 14.64
CA GLN A 100 14.25 -63.03 15.95
C GLN A 100 12.92 -62.85 16.68
N ASN A 101 11.79 -62.97 15.98
CA ASN A 101 10.46 -62.71 16.54
C ASN A 101 9.82 -64.01 17.04
N LEU A 102 9.27 -63.93 18.25
CA LEU A 102 8.52 -64.99 18.90
C LEU A 102 7.04 -64.59 18.89
N LYS A 103 6.17 -65.51 18.48
CA LYS A 103 4.72 -65.38 18.57
C LYS A 103 4.20 -66.48 19.49
N LEU A 104 3.60 -66.06 20.60
CA LEU A 104 3.18 -66.92 21.69
C LEU A 104 1.66 -67.00 21.69
N THR A 105 1.13 -68.21 21.61
CA THR A 105 -0.31 -68.47 21.74
C THR A 105 -0.55 -69.08 23.11
N TYR A 106 -1.34 -68.40 23.94
CA TYR A 106 -1.70 -68.82 25.28
C TYR A 106 -2.93 -69.73 25.26
N LYS A 107 -3.16 -70.49 26.34
CA LYS A 107 -4.33 -71.39 26.49
C LYS A 107 -5.68 -70.65 26.50
N ASP A 108 -5.68 -69.34 26.70
CA ASP A 108 -6.84 -68.44 26.60
C ASP A 108 -7.08 -67.92 25.16
N ALA A 109 -6.35 -68.47 24.18
CA ALA A 109 -6.29 -68.05 22.78
C ALA A 109 -5.74 -66.62 22.54
N SER A 110 -5.18 -65.94 23.55
CA SER A 110 -4.47 -64.68 23.34
C SER A 110 -3.13 -64.91 22.62
N VAL A 111 -2.81 -64.00 21.69
CA VAL A 111 -1.56 -64.02 20.93
C VAL A 111 -0.72 -62.82 21.32
N LYS A 112 0.46 -63.07 21.90
CA LYS A 112 1.43 -62.05 22.29
C LYS A 112 2.73 -62.24 21.52
N TYR A 113 3.51 -61.17 21.42
CA TYR A 113 4.77 -61.19 20.67
C TYR A 113 5.95 -60.91 21.59
N SER A 114 7.11 -61.45 21.27
CA SER A 114 8.37 -61.13 21.93
C SER A 114 9.52 -61.19 20.92
N ARG A 115 10.72 -60.81 21.34
CA ARG A 115 11.90 -60.82 20.49
C ARG A 115 13.07 -61.45 21.25
N LYS A 116 13.75 -62.39 20.60
CA LYS A 116 15.03 -62.96 21.07
C LYS A 116 16.20 -62.29 20.36
N GLU A 117 17.39 -62.42 20.93
CA GLU A 117 18.61 -61.95 20.28
C GLU A 117 18.95 -62.79 19.04
N ALA A 118 19.80 -62.23 18.18
CA ALA A 118 20.09 -62.80 16.86
C ALA A 118 20.74 -64.19 16.94
N ASN A 119 21.61 -64.40 17.93
CA ASN A 119 22.54 -65.54 17.98
C ASN A 119 22.17 -66.64 18.97
N GLU A 120 21.09 -66.50 19.76
CA GLU A 120 20.69 -67.51 20.76
C GLU A 120 19.55 -68.41 20.25
N ASN A 121 19.62 -69.73 20.45
CA ASN A 121 18.49 -70.61 20.18
C ASN A 121 17.51 -70.60 21.36
N LEU A 122 16.20 -70.46 21.07
CA LEU A 122 15.16 -70.46 22.11
C LEU A 122 15.21 -71.72 22.98
N ASN A 123 15.56 -72.87 22.39
CA ASN A 123 15.65 -74.15 23.10
C ASN A 123 16.80 -74.16 24.13
N GLU A 124 17.92 -73.49 23.85
CA GLU A 124 19.06 -73.36 24.77
C GLU A 124 18.70 -72.44 25.94
N ILE A 125 18.00 -71.32 25.68
CA ILE A 125 17.51 -70.39 26.72
C ILE A 125 16.52 -71.10 27.67
N LEU A 126 15.63 -71.94 27.13
CA LEU A 126 14.66 -72.71 27.92
C LEU A 126 15.33 -73.82 28.74
N GLN A 127 16.33 -74.51 28.20
CA GLN A 127 17.14 -75.50 28.94
C GLN A 127 17.93 -74.86 30.08
N ALA A 128 18.61 -73.73 29.83
CA ALA A 128 19.34 -72.98 30.85
C ALA A 128 18.43 -72.43 31.98
N SER A 129 17.12 -72.39 31.76
CA SER A 129 16.10 -71.92 32.71
C SER A 129 15.40 -73.04 33.50
N SER A 130 15.86 -74.30 33.35
CA SER A 130 15.33 -75.50 34.01
C SER A 130 13.82 -75.73 33.78
N ILE A 131 13.40 -75.76 32.51
CA ILE A 131 12.00 -75.99 32.09
C ILE A 131 11.94 -77.23 31.18
N ASP A 132 11.03 -78.16 31.45
CA ASP A 132 10.83 -79.35 30.62
C ASP A 132 10.29 -79.03 29.23
N LEU A 133 11.03 -79.43 28.20
CA LEU A 133 10.77 -79.16 26.78
C LEU A 133 9.54 -79.90 26.21
N SER A 134 8.90 -80.77 26.97
CA SER A 134 7.72 -81.56 26.58
C SER A 134 6.38 -80.82 26.79
N ALA A 135 6.39 -79.64 27.42
CA ALA A 135 5.16 -78.92 27.79
C ALA A 135 4.58 -77.98 26.71
N VAL A 136 5.31 -77.66 25.64
CA VAL A 136 4.89 -76.66 24.63
C VAL A 136 5.30 -77.06 23.21
N GLU A 137 4.38 -76.98 22.25
CA GLU A 137 4.72 -77.14 20.83
C GLU A 137 5.51 -75.93 20.31
N THR A 138 6.70 -76.18 19.78
CA THR A 138 7.51 -75.17 19.10
C THR A 138 7.51 -75.41 17.59
N GLN A 139 7.21 -74.37 16.80
CA GLN A 139 7.28 -74.42 15.33
C GLN A 139 8.17 -73.29 14.83
N ILE A 140 9.26 -73.64 14.14
CA ILE A 140 10.19 -72.68 13.55
C ILE A 140 9.78 -72.44 12.10
N THR A 141 9.36 -71.22 11.78
CA THR A 141 8.90 -70.85 10.43
C THR A 141 9.95 -69.94 9.80
N THR A 142 10.75 -70.46 8.88
CA THR A 142 11.71 -69.67 8.09
C THR A 142 11.03 -69.08 6.85
N PRO A 143 10.96 -67.75 6.69
CA PRO A 143 10.34 -67.14 5.51
C PRO A 143 11.18 -67.41 4.26
N SER A 144 10.52 -67.89 3.20
CA SER A 144 11.20 -68.36 1.98
C SER A 144 11.99 -67.24 1.28
N PHE A 145 13.14 -67.59 0.71
CA PHE A 145 14.02 -66.67 -0.01
C PHE A 145 13.30 -65.87 -1.11
N LEU A 146 12.36 -66.52 -1.82
CA LEU A 146 11.54 -65.87 -2.85
C LEU A 146 10.63 -64.77 -2.26
N GLN A 147 10.07 -64.97 -1.06
CA GLN A 147 9.25 -63.95 -0.40
C GLN A 147 10.10 -62.74 -0.01
N LYS A 148 11.33 -62.94 0.47
CA LYS A 148 12.26 -61.85 0.79
C LYS A 148 12.61 -61.01 -0.44
N ILE A 149 12.89 -61.65 -1.58
CA ILE A 149 13.13 -60.96 -2.86
C ILE A 149 11.89 -60.16 -3.29
N LEU A 150 10.70 -60.75 -3.24
CA LEU A 150 9.46 -60.09 -3.67
C LEU A 150 9.15 -58.84 -2.83
N VAL A 151 9.32 -58.93 -1.51
CA VAL A 151 9.19 -57.79 -0.58
C VAL A 151 10.24 -56.70 -0.84
N PHE A 152 11.47 -57.07 -1.18
CA PHE A 152 12.50 -56.10 -1.56
C PHE A 152 12.16 -55.40 -2.88
N PHE A 153 11.73 -56.15 -3.89
CA PHE A 153 11.42 -55.61 -5.22
C PHE A 153 10.23 -54.63 -5.17
N VAL A 154 9.17 -54.96 -4.43
CA VAL A 154 7.98 -54.10 -4.28
C VAL A 154 8.27 -52.85 -3.46
N ASN A 155 9.08 -52.93 -2.38
CA ASN A 155 9.32 -51.78 -1.51
C ASN A 155 10.43 -50.83 -1.98
N TYR A 156 11.41 -51.31 -2.77
CA TYR A 156 12.59 -50.51 -3.15
C TYR A 156 12.76 -50.32 -4.66
N ILE A 157 12.63 -51.39 -5.46
CA ILE A 157 12.84 -51.32 -6.91
C ILE A 157 11.64 -50.64 -7.61
N LEU A 158 10.41 -51.04 -7.26
CA LEU A 158 9.21 -50.55 -7.91
C LEU A 158 9.01 -49.02 -7.76
N PRO A 159 9.20 -48.38 -6.58
CA PRO A 159 9.12 -46.93 -6.46
C PRO A 159 10.23 -46.20 -7.22
N MET A 160 11.43 -46.78 -7.31
CA MET A 160 12.57 -46.19 -8.01
C MET A 160 12.37 -46.20 -9.53
N LEU A 161 11.91 -47.32 -10.10
CA LEU A 161 11.54 -47.43 -11.51
C LEU A 161 10.37 -46.50 -11.85
N PHE A 162 9.38 -46.39 -10.95
CA PHE A 162 8.26 -45.48 -11.12
C PHE A 162 8.70 -44.01 -11.13
N LEU A 163 9.59 -43.60 -10.22
CA LEU A 163 10.12 -42.24 -10.18
C LEU A 163 10.92 -41.90 -11.45
N GLY A 164 11.72 -42.85 -11.95
CA GLY A 164 12.41 -42.72 -13.24
C GLY A 164 11.45 -42.60 -14.43
N PHE A 165 10.40 -43.41 -14.46
CA PHE A 165 9.34 -43.31 -15.48
C PHE A 165 8.58 -41.98 -15.40
N LEU A 166 8.24 -41.51 -14.21
CA LEU A 166 7.57 -40.23 -13.98
C LEU A 166 8.43 -39.05 -14.45
N LEU A 167 9.74 -39.05 -14.15
CA LEU A 167 10.69 -38.05 -14.64
C LEU A 167 10.77 -38.06 -16.18
N LEU A 168 10.90 -39.23 -16.80
CA LEU A 168 10.90 -39.36 -18.26
C LEU A 168 9.57 -38.91 -18.89
N PHE A 169 8.43 -39.20 -18.25
CA PHE A 169 7.11 -38.76 -18.70
C PHE A 169 6.95 -37.24 -18.60
N ILE A 170 7.39 -36.62 -17.50
CA ILE A 170 7.40 -35.16 -17.32
C ILE A 170 8.30 -34.51 -18.38
N MET A 171 9.54 -34.99 -18.55
CA MET A 171 10.45 -34.45 -19.58
C MET A 171 9.86 -34.57 -20.99
N ARG A 172 9.26 -35.72 -21.34
CA ARG A 172 8.58 -35.90 -22.64
C ARG A 172 7.37 -34.98 -22.82
N ARG A 173 6.60 -34.70 -21.77
CA ARG A 173 5.49 -33.72 -21.83
C ARG A 173 5.98 -32.26 -21.88
N GLN A 174 7.14 -31.95 -21.29
CA GLN A 174 7.75 -30.61 -21.33
C GLN A 174 8.50 -30.28 -22.63
N MET A 175 9.05 -31.27 -23.33
CA MET A 175 9.72 -31.05 -24.63
C MET A 175 8.73 -30.95 -25.82
N GLY A 176 7.47 -31.35 -25.63
CA GLY A 176 6.42 -31.30 -26.65
C GLY A 176 5.50 -30.07 -26.60
N GLY A 177 5.80 -29.07 -25.78
CA GLY A 177 4.98 -27.86 -25.61
C GLY A 177 5.81 -26.60 -25.49
N ASP A 178 5.32 -25.51 -26.10
CA ASP A 178 6.02 -24.22 -26.28
C ASP A 178 6.13 -23.40 -24.97
N GLY A 179 6.86 -23.94 -23.97
CA GLY A 179 6.88 -23.38 -22.62
C GLY A 179 7.73 -24.14 -21.59
N GLY A 180 8.92 -24.62 -21.97
CA GLY A 180 9.90 -25.19 -21.03
C GLY A 180 10.50 -24.15 -20.07
N LEU A 181 11.30 -24.60 -19.08
CA LEU A 181 11.89 -23.73 -18.02
C LEU A 181 12.66 -22.50 -18.55
N PHE A 182 13.20 -22.56 -19.76
CA PHE A 182 13.89 -21.43 -20.41
C PHE A 182 12.98 -20.25 -20.77
N ALA A 183 11.65 -20.42 -20.79
CA ALA A 183 10.69 -19.34 -21.00
C ALA A 183 10.47 -18.45 -19.77
N MET A 184 11.08 -18.78 -18.61
CA MET A 184 10.96 -18.00 -17.37
C MET A 184 11.58 -16.58 -17.46
N GLY A 185 12.53 -16.38 -18.39
CA GLY A 185 13.22 -15.09 -18.59
C GLY A 185 12.62 -14.16 -19.65
N LYS A 186 11.68 -14.63 -20.48
CA LYS A 186 10.93 -13.78 -21.42
C LYS A 186 9.69 -13.24 -20.72
N SER A 187 9.51 -11.93 -20.74
CA SER A 187 8.43 -11.29 -19.99
C SER A 187 7.03 -11.84 -20.35
N LYS A 188 6.37 -12.48 -19.37
CA LYS A 188 4.92 -12.75 -19.41
C LYS A 188 4.07 -11.53 -19.02
N ALA A 189 4.70 -10.40 -18.67
CA ALA A 189 3.95 -9.15 -18.63
C ALA A 189 3.57 -8.80 -20.06
N LYS A 190 2.27 -8.62 -20.29
CA LYS A 190 1.83 -7.91 -21.50
C LYS A 190 2.51 -6.55 -21.47
N LEU A 191 3.48 -6.32 -22.37
CA LEU A 191 3.87 -4.97 -22.73
C LEU A 191 2.57 -4.25 -23.07
N PHE A 192 2.17 -3.33 -22.21
CA PHE A 192 0.95 -2.54 -22.38
C PHE A 192 1.22 -1.53 -23.49
N ASN A 193 1.25 -2.04 -24.73
CA ASN A 193 1.07 -1.27 -25.94
C ASN A 193 -0.39 -0.81 -25.98
N LYS A 194 -0.74 0.07 -25.03
CA LYS A 194 -1.78 1.06 -25.21
C LYS A 194 -1.32 1.78 -26.48
N GLY A 195 -2.10 1.66 -27.55
CA GLY A 195 -1.72 2.17 -28.86
C GLY A 195 -1.60 3.69 -28.88
N LYS A 196 -1.97 4.32 -29.99
CA LYS A 196 -1.98 5.78 -30.09
C LYS A 196 -2.77 6.38 -28.93
N GLN A 197 -2.13 7.24 -28.14
CA GLN A 197 -2.76 7.88 -26.99
C GLN A 197 -3.70 8.98 -27.50
N ASN A 198 -4.92 9.03 -26.97
CA ASN A 198 -5.90 10.06 -27.34
C ASN A 198 -5.77 11.35 -26.51
N VAL A 199 -5.00 11.33 -25.41
CA VAL A 199 -4.76 12.47 -24.53
C VAL A 199 -3.74 13.41 -25.18
N LYS A 200 -4.01 14.71 -25.17
CA LYS A 200 -3.12 15.77 -25.69
C LYS A 200 -2.87 16.87 -24.65
N PHE A 201 -1.97 17.81 -24.95
CA PHE A 201 -1.69 18.94 -24.04
C PHE A 201 -2.92 19.77 -23.61
N PRO A 202 -3.97 19.99 -24.44
CA PRO A 202 -5.19 20.66 -24.01
C PRO A 202 -6.02 19.90 -22.96
N ASP A 203 -5.85 18.58 -22.84
CA ASP A 203 -6.53 17.74 -21.85
C ASP A 203 -5.81 17.72 -20.49
N VAL A 204 -4.59 18.26 -20.43
CA VAL A 204 -3.81 18.40 -19.18
C VAL A 204 -4.00 19.81 -18.67
N GLY A 205 -4.41 19.97 -17.41
CA GLY A 205 -4.54 21.29 -16.80
C GLY A 205 -3.21 21.92 -16.42
N GLY A 206 -3.12 23.25 -16.56
CA GLY A 206 -1.97 24.04 -16.13
C GLY A 206 -0.65 23.69 -16.80
N LEU A 207 0.45 23.82 -16.04
CA LEU A 207 1.80 23.34 -16.37
C LEU A 207 2.35 23.93 -17.68
N LYS A 208 2.26 25.26 -17.85
CA LYS A 208 2.63 25.94 -19.11
C LYS A 208 4.12 25.76 -19.41
N GLU A 209 4.96 25.96 -18.42
CA GLU A 209 6.42 25.92 -18.46
C GLU A 209 6.87 24.49 -18.78
N ALA A 210 6.35 23.51 -18.03
CA ALA A 210 6.61 22.09 -18.26
C ALA A 210 6.12 21.60 -19.64
N LYS A 211 5.01 22.15 -20.17
CA LYS A 211 4.56 21.87 -21.54
C LYS A 211 5.48 22.47 -22.59
N GLN A 212 5.96 23.70 -22.39
CA GLN A 212 6.92 24.36 -23.30
C GLN A 212 8.24 23.57 -23.38
N GLU A 213 8.80 23.14 -22.23
CA GLU A 213 10.01 22.31 -22.21
C GLU A 213 9.83 20.95 -22.93
N LEU A 214 8.62 20.39 -22.88
CA LEU A 214 8.26 19.14 -23.55
C LEU A 214 7.80 19.34 -25.00
N GLU A 215 7.54 20.56 -25.46
CA GLU A 215 7.17 20.84 -26.86
C GLU A 215 8.35 20.57 -27.80
N GLU A 216 9.58 20.85 -27.35
CA GLU A 216 10.80 20.47 -28.07
C GLU A 216 10.97 18.94 -28.21
N VAL A 217 10.57 18.19 -27.17
CA VAL A 217 10.58 16.71 -27.17
C VAL A 217 9.54 16.18 -28.17
N VAL A 218 8.38 16.83 -28.25
CA VAL A 218 7.34 16.53 -29.24
C VAL A 218 7.80 16.84 -30.67
N ASP A 219 8.40 18.02 -30.93
CA ASP A 219 8.87 18.37 -32.28
C ASP A 219 10.00 17.44 -32.74
N PHE A 220 10.90 17.03 -31.84
CA PHE A 220 11.89 16.01 -32.17
C PHE A 220 11.25 14.68 -32.60
N LEU A 221 10.24 14.19 -31.87
CA LEU A 221 9.57 12.92 -32.20
C LEU A 221 8.77 13.01 -33.51
N LYS A 222 8.18 14.18 -33.81
CA LYS A 222 7.49 14.45 -35.09
C LYS A 222 8.49 14.59 -36.26
N ASN A 223 9.61 15.28 -36.05
CA ASN A 223 10.54 15.73 -37.08
C ASN A 223 12.01 15.32 -36.81
N PRO A 224 12.33 14.03 -36.58
CA PRO A 224 13.67 13.63 -36.10
C PRO A 224 14.80 13.91 -37.12
N LYS A 225 14.48 14.04 -38.41
CA LYS A 225 15.46 14.42 -39.46
C LYS A 225 16.00 15.83 -39.26
N LYS A 226 15.10 16.81 -39.01
CA LYS A 226 15.43 18.23 -38.78
C LYS A 226 16.57 18.42 -37.78
N TYR A 227 16.54 17.66 -36.68
CA TYR A 227 17.54 17.72 -35.62
C TYR A 227 18.85 16.98 -35.97
N LYS A 228 18.76 15.86 -36.70
CA LYS A 228 19.94 15.14 -37.21
C LYS A 228 20.73 15.97 -38.22
N ASP A 229 20.03 16.69 -39.11
CA ASP A 229 20.65 17.46 -40.19
C ASP A 229 21.49 18.65 -39.67
N VAL A 230 21.12 19.22 -38.51
CA VAL A 230 21.93 20.25 -37.80
C VAL A 230 22.89 19.67 -36.74
N GLY A 231 22.99 18.34 -36.62
CA GLY A 231 23.87 17.68 -35.65
C GLY A 231 23.48 17.88 -34.18
N ALA A 232 22.23 18.26 -33.89
CA ALA A 232 21.77 18.48 -32.53
C ALA A 232 21.74 17.16 -31.73
N ARG A 233 22.27 17.18 -30.50
CA ARG A 233 22.16 16.04 -29.59
C ARG A 233 20.75 15.98 -29.01
N VAL A 234 20.08 14.85 -29.26
CA VAL A 234 18.74 14.56 -28.78
C VAL A 234 18.78 14.29 -27.27
N PRO A 235 17.86 14.83 -26.45
CA PRO A 235 17.74 14.43 -25.06
C PRO A 235 17.35 12.95 -24.97
N LYS A 236 18.19 12.14 -24.34
CA LYS A 236 17.96 10.69 -24.24
C LYS A 236 16.87 10.35 -23.21
N GLY A 237 16.68 11.21 -22.21
CA GLY A 237 15.69 11.00 -21.19
C GLY A 237 15.28 12.27 -20.45
N VAL A 238 14.01 12.33 -20.09
CA VAL A 238 13.40 13.47 -19.37
C VAL A 238 12.82 12.97 -18.06
N LEU A 239 13.28 13.56 -16.96
CA LEU A 239 12.80 13.27 -15.61
C LEU A 239 11.73 14.30 -15.19
N LEU A 240 10.50 13.84 -15.01
CA LEU A 240 9.38 14.58 -14.46
C LEU A 240 9.42 14.50 -12.92
N VAL A 241 9.71 15.61 -12.26
CA VAL A 241 9.81 15.70 -10.79
C VAL A 241 8.70 16.58 -10.24
N GLY A 242 8.00 16.14 -9.19
CA GLY A 242 7.02 17.00 -8.52
C GLY A 242 6.16 16.22 -7.53
N PRO A 243 5.29 16.87 -6.74
CA PRO A 243 4.40 16.19 -5.80
C PRO A 243 3.50 15.12 -6.45
N SER A 244 2.97 14.20 -5.64
CA SER A 244 1.96 13.24 -6.09
C SER A 244 0.72 13.97 -6.61
N GLY A 245 0.09 13.43 -7.66
CA GLY A 245 -1.18 13.97 -8.18
C GLY A 245 -1.07 15.20 -9.09
N THR A 246 0.13 15.75 -9.36
CA THR A 246 0.34 16.85 -10.33
C THR A 246 0.23 16.43 -11.80
N GLY A 247 -0.17 15.19 -12.09
CA GLY A 247 -0.44 14.75 -13.45
C GLY A 247 0.78 14.31 -14.28
N LYS A 248 1.95 14.03 -13.67
CA LYS A 248 3.16 13.48 -14.34
C LYS A 248 2.83 12.40 -15.40
N THR A 249 2.09 11.36 -15.01
CA THR A 249 1.67 10.23 -15.86
C THR A 249 0.67 10.63 -16.96
N MET A 250 -0.09 11.73 -16.78
CA MET A 250 -0.97 12.29 -17.80
C MET A 250 -0.19 13.16 -18.80
N LEU A 251 0.75 13.97 -18.31
CA LEU A 251 1.65 14.77 -19.14
C LEU A 251 2.50 13.88 -20.06
N ALA A 252 3.06 12.78 -19.54
CA ALA A 252 3.81 11.81 -20.36
C ALA A 252 2.96 11.17 -21.48
N LYS A 253 1.67 10.86 -21.22
CA LYS A 253 0.73 10.39 -22.25
C LYS A 253 0.39 11.49 -23.26
N ALA A 254 0.28 12.74 -22.80
CA ALA A 254 0.00 13.89 -23.65
C ALA A 254 1.15 14.16 -24.63
N VAL A 255 2.41 14.02 -24.20
CA VAL A 255 3.59 14.07 -25.10
C VAL A 255 3.48 13.00 -26.18
N ALA A 256 3.15 11.76 -25.82
CA ALA A 256 2.97 10.67 -26.79
C ALA A 256 1.80 10.87 -27.76
N GLY A 257 0.65 11.35 -27.27
CA GLY A 257 -0.54 11.62 -28.07
C GLY A 257 -0.37 12.83 -28.99
N GLU A 258 0.38 13.84 -28.55
CA GLU A 258 0.71 15.00 -29.37
C GLU A 258 1.74 14.64 -30.45
N ALA A 259 2.77 13.86 -30.13
CA ALA A 259 3.73 13.30 -31.09
C ALA A 259 3.16 12.17 -31.98
N ASN A 260 2.01 11.59 -31.63
CA ASN A 260 1.35 10.48 -32.34
C ASN A 260 2.19 9.18 -32.42
N VAL A 261 3.01 8.93 -31.40
CA VAL A 261 3.95 7.80 -31.29
C VAL A 261 3.47 6.70 -30.33
N PRO A 262 3.98 5.46 -30.41
CA PRO A 262 3.72 4.41 -29.41
C PRO A 262 4.22 4.80 -28.02
N PHE A 263 3.45 4.45 -26.99
CA PHE A 263 3.72 4.74 -25.59
C PHE A 263 3.88 3.44 -24.80
N LEU A 264 5.11 3.08 -24.48
CA LEU A 264 5.45 1.90 -23.69
C LEU A 264 5.57 2.31 -22.22
N SER A 265 4.71 1.80 -21.34
CA SER A 265 4.66 2.19 -19.93
C SER A 265 4.93 1.00 -19.01
N MET A 266 5.78 1.22 -18.01
CA MET A 266 6.12 0.26 -16.94
C MET A 266 6.26 1.03 -15.62
N ALA A 267 5.91 0.43 -14.48
CA ALA A 267 6.16 1.05 -13.18
C ALA A 267 7.55 0.63 -12.64
N GLY A 268 8.22 1.50 -11.90
CA GLY A 268 9.50 1.23 -11.24
C GLY A 268 9.44 0.01 -10.33
N SER A 269 8.30 -0.22 -9.70
CA SER A 269 8.00 -1.40 -8.89
C SER A 269 7.82 -2.70 -9.68
N GLU A 270 7.50 -2.66 -10.98
CA GLU A 270 7.39 -3.86 -11.85
C GLU A 270 8.75 -4.44 -12.25
N PHE A 271 9.84 -3.68 -12.03
CA PHE A 271 11.21 -4.15 -12.18
C PHE A 271 11.70 -4.97 -10.98
N MET A 272 11.11 -4.79 -9.81
CA MET A 272 11.51 -5.42 -8.55
C MET A 272 10.83 -6.79 -8.40
N GLU A 273 11.58 -7.90 -8.43
CA GLU A 273 11.06 -9.24 -8.16
C GLU A 273 11.95 -10.08 -7.25
N MET A 274 11.37 -11.15 -6.68
CA MET A 274 12.09 -12.11 -5.81
C MET A 274 13.19 -12.90 -6.53
N LEU A 275 13.28 -12.81 -7.86
CA LEU A 275 14.22 -13.57 -8.68
C LEU A 275 15.28 -12.63 -9.27
N VAL A 276 16.51 -12.79 -8.79
CA VAL A 276 17.69 -12.02 -9.23
C VAL A 276 17.82 -12.05 -10.76
N GLY A 277 18.02 -10.89 -11.36
CA GLY A 277 18.20 -10.72 -12.81
C GLY A 277 16.91 -10.64 -13.64
N VAL A 278 15.71 -10.87 -13.07
CA VAL A 278 14.45 -10.72 -13.81
C VAL A 278 14.18 -9.25 -14.17
N GLY A 279 14.39 -8.31 -13.24
CA GLY A 279 14.29 -6.88 -13.50
C GLY A 279 15.18 -6.41 -14.64
N ALA A 280 16.46 -6.82 -14.64
CA ALA A 280 17.40 -6.55 -15.72
C ALA A 280 16.95 -7.16 -17.08
N SER A 281 16.35 -8.36 -17.08
CA SER A 281 15.78 -8.93 -18.30
C SER A 281 14.59 -8.12 -18.83
N ARG A 282 13.71 -7.64 -17.94
CA ARG A 282 12.58 -6.75 -18.29
C ARG A 282 13.05 -5.42 -18.86
N ALA A 283 14.12 -4.83 -18.31
CA ALA A 283 14.72 -3.63 -18.86
C ALA A 283 15.20 -3.85 -20.31
N ARG A 284 15.91 -4.94 -20.59
CA ARG A 284 16.32 -5.29 -21.97
C ARG A 284 15.12 -5.49 -22.90
N ASP A 285 14.13 -6.31 -22.50
CA ASP A 285 12.92 -6.57 -23.29
C ASP A 285 12.15 -5.26 -23.62
N LEU A 286 12.04 -4.33 -22.65
CA LEU A 286 11.37 -3.04 -22.80
C LEU A 286 12.09 -2.14 -23.81
N PHE A 287 13.42 -1.97 -23.67
CA PHE A 287 14.21 -1.13 -24.56
C PHE A 287 14.33 -1.72 -25.97
N GLU A 288 14.47 -3.04 -26.11
CA GLU A 288 14.38 -3.70 -27.42
C GLU A 288 13.04 -3.47 -28.12
N THR A 289 11.93 -3.57 -27.37
CA THR A 289 10.58 -3.37 -27.94
C THR A 289 10.37 -1.91 -28.37
N ALA A 290 10.88 -0.96 -27.59
CA ALA A 290 10.84 0.47 -27.94
C ALA A 290 11.69 0.80 -29.17
N LYS A 291 12.91 0.23 -29.28
CA LYS A 291 13.79 0.34 -30.46
C LYS A 291 13.10 -0.19 -31.72
N LYS A 292 12.42 -1.35 -31.63
CA LYS A 292 11.61 -1.95 -32.72
C LYS A 292 10.37 -1.11 -33.09
N ALA A 293 9.87 -0.29 -32.18
CA ALA A 293 8.69 0.57 -32.36
C ALA A 293 9.02 2.04 -32.67
N ALA A 294 10.29 2.38 -32.92
CA ALA A 294 10.73 3.77 -33.08
C ALA A 294 10.10 4.47 -34.31
N PRO A 295 9.74 5.77 -34.24
CA PRO A 295 9.89 6.65 -33.08
C PRO A 295 8.89 6.31 -31.96
N SER A 296 9.36 6.25 -30.71
CA SER A 296 8.56 5.80 -29.56
C SER A 296 8.96 6.44 -28.23
N ILE A 297 8.08 6.35 -27.23
CA ILE A 297 8.34 6.80 -25.85
C ILE A 297 8.31 5.60 -24.91
N ILE A 298 9.34 5.47 -24.07
CA ILE A 298 9.33 4.66 -22.85
C ILE A 298 8.92 5.57 -21.69
N PHE A 299 7.97 5.15 -20.86
CA PHE A 299 7.59 5.84 -19.62
C PHE A 299 7.78 4.92 -18.41
N ILE A 300 8.64 5.34 -17.48
CA ILE A 300 8.90 4.68 -16.20
C ILE A 300 8.28 5.52 -15.08
N ASP A 301 7.14 5.07 -14.53
CA ASP A 301 6.57 5.70 -13.33
C ASP A 301 7.33 5.26 -12.08
N GLU A 302 7.28 6.04 -10.99
CA GLU A 302 7.95 5.71 -9.71
C GLU A 302 9.42 5.26 -9.85
N ILE A 303 10.23 5.96 -10.65
CA ILE A 303 11.63 5.56 -10.91
C ILE A 303 12.47 5.51 -9.62
N ASP A 304 12.07 6.20 -8.54
CA ASP A 304 12.72 6.12 -7.23
C ASP A 304 12.67 4.73 -6.58
N ALA A 305 11.74 3.84 -6.98
CA ALA A 305 11.73 2.45 -6.56
C ALA A 305 13.05 1.72 -6.92
N ILE A 306 13.57 1.97 -8.13
CA ILE A 306 14.83 1.39 -8.64
C ILE A 306 16.01 2.37 -8.56
N GLY A 307 15.76 3.68 -8.54
CA GLY A 307 16.76 4.74 -8.73
C GLY A 307 17.20 5.49 -7.46
N ARG A 308 16.66 5.18 -6.28
CA ARG A 308 17.06 5.80 -5.00
C ARG A 308 18.53 5.56 -4.59
N MET A 309 19.21 6.59 -4.10
CA MET A 309 20.57 6.52 -3.54
C MET A 309 20.72 5.47 -2.42
N ARG A 310 21.94 4.94 -2.27
CA ARG A 310 22.32 4.00 -1.21
C ARG A 310 22.08 4.60 0.18
N GLY A 311 21.42 3.85 1.06
CA GLY A 311 21.48 4.09 2.50
C GLY A 311 22.63 3.28 3.11
N TYR A 312 23.28 3.81 4.15
CA TYR A 312 24.19 3.03 5.00
C TYR A 312 23.37 2.01 5.83
N GLY A 313 23.02 0.88 5.21
CA GLY A 313 22.19 -0.16 5.80
C GLY A 313 22.45 -1.52 5.15
N SER A 314 23.16 -2.38 5.87
CA SER A 314 23.57 -3.71 5.38
C SER A 314 22.37 -4.67 5.16
N MET A 315 22.62 -5.68 4.32
CA MET A 315 21.88 -6.95 4.15
C MET A 315 20.90 -7.06 2.95
N GLY A 316 21.43 -7.63 1.85
CA GLY A 316 20.73 -8.60 0.98
C GLY A 316 19.69 -8.12 -0.03
N GLY A 317 19.05 -6.97 0.17
CA GLY A 317 18.00 -6.48 -0.73
C GLY A 317 18.43 -5.50 -1.84
N HIS A 318 19.74 -5.23 -1.97
CA HIS A 318 20.24 -4.14 -2.83
C HIS A 318 20.70 -4.62 -4.22
N ASP A 319 21.19 -5.85 -4.34
CA ASP A 319 21.89 -6.32 -5.54
C ASP A 319 20.99 -6.39 -6.78
N GLU A 320 19.75 -6.85 -6.65
CA GLU A 320 18.78 -6.95 -7.76
C GLU A 320 18.30 -5.58 -8.25
N ARG A 321 18.13 -4.64 -7.31
CA ARG A 321 17.80 -3.23 -7.55
C ARG A 321 18.93 -2.52 -8.29
N GLU A 322 20.17 -2.64 -7.80
CA GLU A 322 21.35 -2.06 -8.46
C GLU A 322 21.63 -2.72 -9.81
N GLN A 323 21.48 -4.03 -9.95
CA GLN A 323 21.64 -4.73 -11.23
C GLN A 323 20.64 -4.21 -12.28
N THR A 324 19.37 -4.01 -11.88
CA THR A 324 18.33 -3.54 -12.78
C THR A 324 18.49 -2.06 -13.14
N LEU A 325 18.87 -1.22 -12.16
CA LEU A 325 19.24 0.18 -12.39
C LEU A 325 20.39 0.29 -13.40
N ASN A 326 21.49 -0.44 -13.16
CA ASN A 326 22.65 -0.45 -14.06
C ASN A 326 22.30 -0.95 -15.46
N GLN A 327 21.39 -1.93 -15.59
CA GLN A 327 20.94 -2.40 -16.89
C GLN A 327 20.16 -1.33 -17.68
N ILE A 328 19.32 -0.54 -17.01
CA ILE A 328 18.62 0.60 -17.63
C ILE A 328 19.63 1.67 -18.07
N LEU A 329 20.61 1.97 -17.21
CA LEU A 329 21.68 2.92 -17.53
C LEU A 329 22.49 2.47 -18.77
N VAL A 330 22.84 1.18 -18.86
CA VAL A 330 23.52 0.60 -20.03
C VAL A 330 22.68 0.69 -21.31
N GLU A 331 21.37 0.44 -21.22
CA GLU A 331 20.48 0.57 -22.39
C GLU A 331 20.30 2.04 -22.85
N MET A 332 20.26 2.99 -21.91
CA MET A 332 20.21 4.43 -22.21
C MET A 332 21.53 4.94 -22.82
N ASP A 333 22.66 4.58 -22.22
CA ASP A 333 23.99 4.92 -22.75
C ASP A 333 24.18 4.30 -24.15
N GLY A 334 23.65 3.08 -24.36
CA GLY A 334 23.65 2.35 -25.63
C GLY A 334 22.75 2.86 -26.75
N PHE A 335 21.89 3.87 -26.53
CA PHE A 335 21.15 4.51 -27.63
C PHE A 335 22.11 5.22 -28.60
N THR A 336 21.98 4.92 -29.88
CA THR A 336 22.62 5.69 -30.96
C THR A 336 21.77 6.92 -31.29
N PRO A 337 22.34 7.98 -31.91
CA PRO A 337 21.57 9.11 -32.43
C PRO A 337 20.52 8.73 -33.49
N ASN A 338 20.54 7.49 -33.99
CA ASN A 338 19.56 6.99 -34.94
C ASN A 338 18.31 6.41 -34.30
N ASP A 339 18.41 5.92 -33.06
CA ASP A 339 17.29 5.35 -32.30
C ASP A 339 16.40 6.50 -31.81
N ALA A 340 15.29 6.75 -32.51
CA ALA A 340 14.34 7.82 -32.18
C ALA A 340 13.45 7.45 -30.98
N VAL A 341 14.07 7.08 -29.86
CA VAL A 341 13.42 6.62 -28.63
C VAL A 341 13.76 7.59 -27.51
N ILE A 342 12.75 7.99 -26.74
CA ILE A 342 12.92 8.88 -25.57
C ILE A 342 12.41 8.20 -24.32
N VAL A 343 13.18 8.28 -23.23
CA VAL A 343 12.80 7.75 -21.92
C VAL A 343 12.26 8.87 -21.04
N LEU A 344 10.95 8.91 -20.85
CA LEU A 344 10.32 9.72 -19.82
C LEU A 344 10.32 8.93 -18.49
N ALA A 345 10.69 9.57 -17.39
CA ALA A 345 10.58 8.98 -16.06
C ALA A 345 9.84 9.93 -15.11
N ALA A 346 9.10 9.40 -14.14
CA ALA A 346 8.42 10.19 -13.13
C ALA A 346 8.87 9.81 -11.72
N THR A 347 9.03 10.82 -10.86
CA THR A 347 9.28 10.62 -9.43
C THR A 347 8.55 11.67 -8.59
N ASN A 348 8.22 11.30 -7.35
CA ASN A 348 7.80 12.24 -6.32
C ASN A 348 8.99 12.82 -5.52
N ARG A 349 10.19 12.22 -5.67
CA ARG A 349 11.36 12.45 -4.82
C ARG A 349 12.65 12.52 -5.62
N GLY A 350 12.77 13.59 -6.41
CA GLY A 350 14.00 13.88 -7.18
C GLY A 350 15.24 14.15 -6.31
N ASP A 351 15.03 14.45 -5.02
CA ASP A 351 16.06 14.56 -3.98
C ASP A 351 16.75 13.24 -3.64
N LEU A 352 16.05 12.11 -3.80
CA LEU A 352 16.54 10.79 -3.41
C LEU A 352 17.19 10.01 -4.55
N LEU A 353 17.14 10.48 -5.79
CA LEU A 353 17.63 9.72 -6.94
C LEU A 353 19.16 9.70 -7.02
N ASP A 354 19.70 8.58 -7.48
CA ASP A 354 21.11 8.41 -7.77
C ASP A 354 21.58 9.46 -8.80
N PRO A 355 22.59 10.30 -8.48
CA PRO A 355 23.16 11.27 -9.42
C PRO A 355 23.63 10.64 -10.75
N ALA A 356 23.91 9.33 -10.77
CA ALA A 356 24.22 8.59 -11.99
C ALA A 356 23.06 8.62 -13.02
N LEU A 357 21.81 8.73 -12.59
CA LEU A 357 20.64 8.85 -13.49
C LEU A 357 20.59 10.21 -14.19
N VAL A 358 20.95 11.29 -13.49
CA VAL A 358 20.80 12.69 -13.94
C VAL A 358 22.06 13.19 -14.69
N ARG A 359 23.06 12.32 -14.89
CA ARG A 359 24.26 12.64 -15.66
C ARG A 359 23.92 12.86 -17.16
N PRO A 360 24.53 13.84 -17.85
CA PRO A 360 24.30 14.06 -19.28
C PRO A 360 24.47 12.79 -20.13
N GLY A 361 23.53 12.57 -21.05
CA GLY A 361 23.40 11.33 -21.83
C GLY A 361 22.44 10.29 -21.22
N ARG A 362 21.84 10.57 -20.06
CA ARG A 362 20.81 9.72 -19.43
C ARG A 362 19.53 10.53 -19.24
N PHE A 363 19.15 10.91 -18.02
CA PHE A 363 18.11 11.91 -17.79
C PHE A 363 18.73 13.31 -17.85
N ASP A 364 18.97 13.77 -19.07
CA ASP A 364 19.63 15.05 -19.37
C ASP A 364 18.69 16.27 -19.27
N ARG A 365 17.37 16.05 -19.24
CA ARG A 365 16.39 17.08 -18.85
C ARG A 365 15.65 16.71 -17.57
N ARG A 366 15.40 17.72 -16.73
CA ARG A 366 14.58 17.64 -15.53
C ARG A 366 13.48 18.70 -15.62
N VAL A 367 12.24 18.25 -15.80
CA VAL A 367 11.05 19.10 -15.84
C VAL A 367 10.41 19.04 -14.44
N THR A 368 10.24 20.18 -13.79
CA THR A 368 9.56 20.25 -12.49
C THR A 368 8.06 20.51 -12.71
N LEU A 369 7.21 19.82 -11.93
CA LEU A 369 5.76 19.98 -11.93
C LEU A 369 5.31 20.39 -10.53
N ASP A 370 4.97 21.66 -10.38
CA ASP A 370 4.49 22.22 -9.12
C ASP A 370 2.99 21.95 -8.89
N LEU A 371 2.48 22.43 -7.76
CA LEU A 371 1.04 22.41 -7.47
C LEU A 371 0.32 23.49 -8.31
N PRO A 372 -0.91 23.24 -8.77
CA PRO A 372 -1.60 24.15 -9.69
C PRO A 372 -1.96 25.49 -9.05
N ASP A 373 -1.68 26.59 -9.75
CA ASP A 373 -2.09 27.97 -9.41
C ASP A 373 -3.62 28.15 -9.50
N LEU A 374 -4.17 29.24 -8.93
CA LEU A 374 -5.61 29.53 -8.91
C LEU A 374 -6.32 29.32 -10.27
N GLU A 375 -5.78 29.85 -11.36
CA GLU A 375 -6.37 29.71 -12.70
C GLU A 375 -6.23 28.29 -13.25
N GLU A 376 -5.17 27.57 -12.89
CA GLU A 376 -4.98 26.17 -13.25
C GLU A 376 -5.94 25.27 -12.49
N ARG A 377 -6.17 25.54 -11.19
CA ARG A 377 -7.20 24.86 -10.37
C ARG A 377 -8.58 25.04 -10.98
N LYS A 378 -8.96 26.26 -11.41
CA LYS A 378 -10.22 26.50 -12.16
C LYS A 378 -10.29 25.67 -13.45
N PHE A 379 -9.21 25.62 -14.24
CA PHE A 379 -9.19 24.87 -15.49
C PHE A 379 -9.31 23.35 -15.26
N ILE A 380 -8.59 22.81 -14.28
CA ILE A 380 -8.68 21.39 -13.87
C ILE A 380 -10.11 21.07 -13.42
N LEU A 381 -10.71 21.90 -12.55
CA LEU A 381 -12.11 21.74 -12.11
C LEU A 381 -13.08 21.73 -13.31
N ASN A 382 -12.88 22.61 -14.30
CA ASN A 382 -13.68 22.63 -15.52
C ASN A 382 -13.52 21.38 -16.40
N ILE A 383 -12.36 20.69 -16.39
CA ILE A 383 -12.20 19.39 -17.05
C ILE A 383 -13.03 18.33 -16.34
N HIS A 384 -12.84 18.16 -15.03
CA HIS A 384 -13.47 17.08 -14.26
C HIS A 384 -14.97 17.32 -13.96
N ASN A 385 -15.47 18.54 -14.15
CA ASN A 385 -16.90 18.89 -14.10
C ASN A 385 -17.71 18.28 -15.26
N LYS A 386 -17.16 18.18 -16.49
CA LYS A 386 -17.90 17.87 -17.73
C LYS A 386 -18.84 16.65 -17.69
N ASN A 387 -18.52 15.65 -16.85
CA ASN A 387 -19.27 14.39 -16.72
C ASN A 387 -20.05 14.27 -15.39
N LYS A 388 -20.29 15.38 -14.68
CA LYS A 388 -20.96 15.39 -13.36
C LYS A 388 -22.17 16.33 -13.35
N PRO A 389 -23.28 15.98 -12.69
CA PRO A 389 -24.46 16.84 -12.60
C PRO A 389 -24.24 17.92 -11.52
N ILE A 390 -23.61 19.03 -11.88
CA ILE A 390 -23.31 20.13 -10.95
C ILE A 390 -24.29 21.29 -11.16
N SER A 391 -24.81 21.85 -10.07
CA SER A 391 -25.70 23.02 -10.11
C SER A 391 -24.99 24.23 -10.75
N LYS A 392 -25.75 25.02 -11.50
CA LYS A 392 -25.28 26.26 -12.15
C LYS A 392 -24.91 27.37 -11.14
N GLU A 393 -25.29 27.22 -9.89
CA GLU A 393 -25.02 28.17 -8.80
C GLU A 393 -23.60 28.04 -8.22
N VAL A 394 -22.80 27.05 -8.67
CA VAL A 394 -21.44 26.83 -8.16
C VAL A 394 -20.45 27.85 -8.74
N ASP A 395 -19.93 28.71 -7.86
CA ASP A 395 -18.84 29.63 -8.14
C ASP A 395 -17.47 28.90 -8.11
N TRP A 396 -16.97 28.57 -9.31
CA TRP A 396 -15.67 27.92 -9.49
C TRP A 396 -14.47 28.75 -9.02
N GLN A 397 -14.57 30.08 -8.98
CA GLN A 397 -13.50 30.94 -8.45
C GLN A 397 -13.43 30.85 -6.93
N ARG A 398 -14.59 30.82 -6.25
CA ARG A 398 -14.66 30.56 -4.80
C ARG A 398 -14.17 29.16 -4.43
N VAL A 399 -14.52 28.14 -5.22
CA VAL A 399 -14.00 26.77 -5.01
C VAL A 399 -12.48 26.73 -5.17
N ALA A 400 -11.93 27.27 -6.26
CA ALA A 400 -10.48 27.25 -6.54
C ALA A 400 -9.64 28.03 -5.51
N ARG A 401 -10.20 29.08 -4.87
CA ARG A 401 -9.57 29.76 -3.72
C ARG A 401 -9.57 28.94 -2.44
N ARG A 402 -10.55 28.05 -2.24
CA ARG A 402 -10.62 27.20 -1.04
C ARG A 402 -9.75 25.94 -1.14
N THR A 403 -9.40 25.53 -2.35
CA THR A 403 -8.58 24.34 -2.65
C THR A 403 -7.09 24.66 -2.83
N VAL A 404 -6.55 25.68 -2.15
CA VAL A 404 -5.10 25.94 -2.17
C VAL A 404 -4.33 24.73 -1.63
N GLY A 405 -3.25 24.37 -2.33
CA GLY A 405 -2.42 23.19 -2.03
C GLY A 405 -2.98 21.85 -2.53
N PHE A 406 -4.14 21.82 -3.19
CA PHE A 406 -4.66 20.59 -3.81
C PHE A 406 -3.91 20.30 -5.10
N SER A 407 -3.46 19.05 -5.29
CA SER A 407 -2.99 18.57 -6.59
C SER A 407 -4.17 18.38 -7.57
N GLY A 408 -3.87 18.20 -8.87
CA GLY A 408 -4.91 17.90 -9.86
C GLY A 408 -5.73 16.65 -9.52
N ALA A 409 -5.08 15.61 -8.99
CA ALA A 409 -5.74 14.41 -8.51
C ALA A 409 -6.62 14.65 -7.27
N ASP A 410 -6.25 15.58 -6.38
CA ASP A 410 -7.08 15.94 -5.21
C ASP A 410 -8.35 16.70 -5.63
N LEU A 411 -8.26 17.56 -6.66
CA LEU A 411 -9.41 18.24 -7.26
C LEU A 411 -10.37 17.26 -7.94
N GLU A 412 -9.84 16.27 -8.68
CA GLU A 412 -10.64 15.18 -9.24
C GLU A 412 -11.30 14.35 -8.14
N ASN A 413 -10.55 13.96 -7.10
CA ASN A 413 -11.06 13.18 -5.99
C ASN A 413 -12.13 13.94 -5.19
N MET A 414 -11.97 15.24 -4.96
CA MET A 414 -12.97 16.11 -4.35
C MET A 414 -14.29 16.10 -5.13
N LEU A 415 -14.25 16.31 -6.45
CA LEU A 415 -15.46 16.26 -7.29
C LEU A 415 -16.04 14.85 -7.40
N ASN A 416 -15.24 13.82 -7.21
CA ASN A 416 -15.71 12.44 -7.12
C ASN A 416 -16.41 12.15 -5.78
N GLU A 417 -15.85 12.62 -4.67
CA GLU A 417 -16.43 12.50 -3.34
C GLU A 417 -17.75 13.28 -3.20
N ALA A 418 -17.85 14.47 -3.80
CA ALA A 418 -19.11 15.21 -3.90
C ALA A 418 -20.19 14.41 -4.69
N ALA A 419 -19.79 13.73 -5.78
CA ALA A 419 -20.69 12.86 -6.54
C ALA A 419 -21.13 11.61 -5.74
N ILE A 420 -20.23 11.02 -4.95
CA ILE A 420 -20.54 9.89 -4.06
C ILE A 420 -21.50 10.33 -2.94
N LEU A 421 -21.33 11.53 -2.40
CA LEU A 421 -22.20 12.10 -1.37
C LEU A 421 -23.64 12.24 -1.87
N ILE A 422 -23.86 12.88 -3.02
CA ILE A 422 -25.22 13.03 -3.57
C ILE A 422 -25.85 11.67 -3.94
N ALA A 423 -25.05 10.72 -4.45
CA ALA A 423 -25.53 9.39 -4.80
C ALA A 423 -25.98 8.61 -3.56
N ARG A 424 -25.27 8.75 -2.43
CA ARG A 424 -25.65 8.17 -1.13
C ARG A 424 -26.96 8.76 -0.59
N GLU A 425 -27.20 10.05 -0.84
CA GLU A 425 -28.42 10.75 -0.44
C GLU A 425 -29.56 10.64 -1.48
N SER A 426 -29.34 9.92 -2.58
CA SER A 426 -30.27 9.83 -3.72
C SER A 426 -30.65 11.19 -4.35
N ARG A 427 -29.79 12.20 -4.19
CA ARG A 427 -29.92 13.51 -4.85
C ARG A 427 -29.36 13.46 -6.28
N LYS A 428 -29.91 14.30 -7.16
CA LYS A 428 -29.58 14.31 -8.59
C LYS A 428 -28.50 15.32 -8.99
N GLU A 429 -28.27 16.35 -8.18
CA GLU A 429 -27.35 17.46 -8.48
C GLU A 429 -26.44 17.78 -7.31
N ILE A 430 -25.19 18.15 -7.63
CA ILE A 430 -24.13 18.57 -6.70
C ILE A 430 -24.23 20.07 -6.49
N THR A 431 -24.29 20.50 -5.23
CA THR A 431 -24.33 21.92 -4.81
C THR A 431 -22.98 22.40 -4.29
N SER A 432 -22.81 23.72 -4.10
CA SER A 432 -21.56 24.27 -3.50
C SER A 432 -21.24 23.64 -2.15
N LYS A 433 -22.26 23.40 -1.31
CA LYS A 433 -22.10 22.79 0.01
C LYS A 433 -21.54 21.36 -0.06
N ASP A 434 -21.89 20.61 -1.10
CA ASP A 434 -21.42 19.24 -1.32
C ASP A 434 -19.94 19.22 -1.74
N ILE A 435 -19.52 20.21 -2.55
CA ILE A 435 -18.13 20.39 -2.95
C ILE A 435 -17.29 20.85 -1.74
N GLU A 436 -17.81 21.75 -0.91
CA GLU A 436 -17.17 22.19 0.33
C GLU A 436 -16.99 21.04 1.34
N GLU A 437 -18.03 20.23 1.56
CA GLU A 437 -17.96 19.06 2.44
C GLU A 437 -16.99 17.99 1.88
N ALA A 438 -16.96 17.80 0.56
CA ALA A 438 -15.99 16.93 -0.09
C ALA A 438 -14.55 17.47 0.03
N ALA A 439 -14.32 18.78 -0.10
CA ALA A 439 -13.02 19.41 0.08
C ALA A 439 -12.51 19.21 1.51
N LEU A 440 -13.37 19.40 2.52
CA LEU A 440 -13.08 19.10 3.92
C LEU A 440 -12.75 17.62 4.12
N LYS A 441 -13.51 16.71 3.50
CA LYS A 441 -13.27 15.27 3.59
C LYS A 441 -11.94 14.85 2.96
N VAL A 442 -11.54 15.45 1.84
CA VAL A 442 -10.23 15.18 1.19
C VAL A 442 -9.08 15.75 2.03
N LYS A 443 -9.19 16.98 2.54
CA LYS A 443 -8.11 17.66 3.29
C LYS A 443 -7.93 17.15 4.73
N LEU A 444 -9.04 16.92 5.46
CA LEU A 444 -9.04 16.60 6.90
C LEU A 444 -9.52 15.18 7.21
N GLY A 445 -9.95 14.42 6.20
CA GLY A 445 -10.57 13.11 6.38
C GLY A 445 -12.06 13.16 6.76
N PRO A 446 -12.70 11.99 6.91
CA PRO A 446 -14.13 11.91 7.20
C PRO A 446 -14.47 12.44 8.60
N GLN A 447 -15.66 13.04 8.71
CA GLN A 447 -16.28 13.45 9.97
C GLN A 447 -16.46 12.24 10.89
N LYS A 448 -16.08 12.38 12.17
CA LYS A 448 -16.24 11.36 13.21
C LYS A 448 -17.15 11.90 14.30
N LYS A 449 -18.34 11.29 14.44
CA LYS A 449 -19.20 11.49 15.61
C LYS A 449 -18.62 10.73 16.81
N LYS A 450 -17.60 11.33 17.46
CA LYS A 450 -17.12 10.89 18.77
C LYS A 450 -18.10 11.35 19.84
N LEU A 451 -18.30 10.53 20.87
CA LEU A 451 -18.91 10.97 22.12
C LEU A 451 -17.82 11.74 22.90
N GLN A 452 -17.85 13.07 22.81
CA GLN A 452 -17.07 13.96 23.67
C GLN A 452 -17.90 14.30 24.92
N SER A 453 -17.23 14.51 26.05
CA SER A 453 -17.85 15.16 27.20
C SER A 453 -18.11 16.64 26.93
N GLU A 454 -19.09 17.23 27.63
CA GLU A 454 -19.37 18.67 27.52
C GLU A 454 -18.14 19.53 27.86
N LEU A 455 -17.28 19.07 28.77
CA LEU A 455 -16.02 19.76 29.09
C LEU A 455 -15.04 19.70 27.91
N GLU A 456 -14.77 18.52 27.31
CA GLU A 456 -13.90 18.41 26.12
C GLU A 456 -14.44 19.22 24.94
N ARG A 457 -15.77 19.24 24.75
CA ARG A 457 -16.43 20.04 23.72
C ARG A 457 -16.25 21.54 23.98
N LYS A 458 -16.36 21.98 25.25
CA LYS A 458 -16.07 23.35 25.68
C LYS A 458 -14.59 23.71 25.50
N MET A 459 -13.64 22.86 25.92
CA MET A 459 -12.20 23.05 25.66
C MET A 459 -11.95 23.27 24.17
N THR A 460 -12.50 22.40 23.31
CA THR A 460 -12.36 22.48 21.85
C THR A 460 -12.92 23.79 21.30
N ALA A 461 -14.09 24.26 21.77
CA ALA A 461 -14.67 25.53 21.34
C ALA A 461 -13.80 26.75 21.67
N TYR A 462 -13.19 26.78 22.85
CA TYR A 462 -12.24 27.83 23.23
C TYR A 462 -10.90 27.70 22.49
N HIS A 463 -10.44 26.49 22.21
CA HIS A 463 -9.23 26.23 21.42
C HIS A 463 -9.36 26.79 20.00
N GLU A 464 -10.42 26.39 19.27
CA GLU A 464 -10.69 26.89 17.92
C GLU A 464 -11.02 28.38 17.90
N GLY A 465 -11.79 28.86 18.90
CA GLY A 465 -12.03 30.29 19.10
C GLY A 465 -10.73 31.08 19.30
N GLY A 466 -9.75 30.53 20.03
CA GLY A 466 -8.44 31.15 20.23
C GLY A 466 -7.65 31.33 18.94
N HIS A 467 -7.63 30.33 18.06
CA HIS A 467 -7.04 30.46 16.73
C HIS A 467 -7.78 31.50 15.88
N ALA A 468 -9.12 31.43 15.84
CA ALA A 468 -9.94 32.30 15.01
C ALA A 468 -9.86 33.77 15.41
N VAL A 469 -9.94 34.09 16.70
CA VAL A 469 -9.84 35.47 17.21
C VAL A 469 -8.47 36.07 16.87
N LEU A 470 -7.37 35.34 17.09
CA LEU A 470 -6.03 35.84 16.75
C LEU A 470 -5.87 36.01 15.23
N ALA A 471 -6.32 35.04 14.42
CA ALA A 471 -6.33 35.14 12.97
C ALA A 471 -7.26 36.23 12.41
N HIS A 472 -8.12 36.84 13.23
CA HIS A 472 -8.96 37.98 12.82
C HIS A 472 -8.36 39.33 13.22
N VAL A 473 -7.71 39.37 14.37
CA VAL A 473 -7.11 40.58 14.97
C VAL A 473 -5.73 40.89 14.37
N LEU A 474 -4.95 39.86 14.01
CA LEU A 474 -3.58 40.02 13.51
C LEU A 474 -3.56 40.47 12.03
N PRO A 475 -2.85 41.56 11.70
CA PRO A 475 -2.98 42.24 10.40
C PRO A 475 -2.40 41.49 9.20
N HIS A 476 -1.36 40.66 9.37
CA HIS A 476 -0.65 39.99 8.27
C HIS A 476 -1.13 38.54 8.06
N THR A 477 -2.07 38.06 8.87
CA THR A 477 -2.67 36.72 8.74
C THR A 477 -3.76 36.69 7.66
N ASP A 478 -4.13 35.51 7.18
CA ASP A 478 -5.26 35.34 6.25
C ASP A 478 -6.63 35.31 6.99
N PRO A 479 -7.76 35.68 6.34
CA PRO A 479 -9.06 35.77 7.02
C PRO A 479 -9.61 34.38 7.41
N VAL A 480 -10.37 34.35 8.52
CA VAL A 480 -11.04 33.13 8.98
C VAL A 480 -12.23 32.82 8.06
N HIS A 481 -12.16 31.70 7.36
CA HIS A 481 -13.22 31.26 6.44
C HIS A 481 -14.26 30.35 7.12
N ARG A 482 -13.82 29.44 8.00
CA ARG A 482 -14.70 28.49 8.70
C ARG A 482 -14.04 27.97 9.97
N ILE A 483 -14.83 27.82 11.02
CA ILE A 483 -14.42 27.29 12.33
C ILE A 483 -15.35 26.13 12.66
N SER A 484 -14.84 25.02 13.20
CA SER A 484 -15.69 23.89 13.59
C SER A 484 -15.11 23.12 14.77
N ILE A 485 -15.96 22.77 15.74
CA ILE A 485 -15.60 21.89 16.87
C ILE A 485 -15.88 20.41 16.57
N VAL A 486 -16.14 20.09 15.30
CA VAL A 486 -16.55 18.75 14.86
C VAL A 486 -15.32 17.95 14.41
N SER A 487 -15.03 16.86 15.11
CA SER A 487 -13.86 16.02 14.82
C SER A 487 -13.87 15.46 13.39
N ARG A 488 -12.76 15.68 12.67
CA ARG A 488 -12.48 15.14 11.33
C ARG A 488 -11.12 14.46 11.33
N GLY A 489 -11.05 13.24 10.78
CA GLY A 489 -9.79 12.50 10.68
C GLY A 489 -9.10 12.28 12.03
N GLN A 490 -8.02 13.01 12.30
CA GLN A 490 -7.32 13.02 13.59
C GLN A 490 -7.66 14.24 14.46
N ALA A 491 -8.09 15.35 13.86
CA ALA A 491 -8.37 16.60 14.55
C ALA A 491 -9.68 16.55 15.38
N LEU A 492 -9.75 17.33 16.46
CA LEU A 492 -10.93 17.44 17.33
C LEU A 492 -11.83 18.61 16.92
N GLY A 493 -11.24 19.77 16.65
CA GLY A 493 -11.83 20.85 15.87
C GLY A 493 -10.93 21.21 14.68
N PHE A 494 -11.26 22.30 13.97
CA PHE A 494 -10.34 22.96 13.06
C PHE A 494 -10.80 24.41 12.75
N THR A 495 -9.82 25.26 12.48
CA THR A 495 -9.99 26.64 11.99
C THR A 495 -9.35 26.77 10.62
N MET A 496 -10.10 27.27 9.62
CA MET A 496 -9.63 27.42 8.23
C MET A 496 -9.35 28.87 7.89
N THR A 497 -8.10 29.18 7.57
CA THR A 497 -7.63 30.46 7.03
C THR A 497 -6.97 30.23 5.66
N PRO A 498 -7.75 29.94 4.58
CA PRO A 498 -7.19 29.82 3.25
C PRO A 498 -6.67 31.19 2.77
N PRO A 499 -5.52 31.25 2.07
CA PRO A 499 -4.96 32.53 1.67
C PRO A 499 -5.82 33.23 0.61
N GLU A 500 -5.95 34.56 0.69
CA GLU A 500 -6.74 35.32 -0.28
C GLU A 500 -6.12 35.28 -1.70
N GLN A 501 -4.79 35.15 -1.76
CA GLN A 501 -3.97 35.11 -2.97
C GLN A 501 -2.85 34.07 -2.81
N ASP A 502 -2.47 33.39 -3.90
CA ASP A 502 -1.34 32.44 -3.86
C ASP A 502 -0.02 33.26 -3.70
N LYS A 503 0.67 33.12 -2.55
CA LYS A 503 1.90 33.87 -2.21
C LYS A 503 3.16 33.03 -2.45
N TYR A 504 4.12 33.55 -3.23
CA TYR A 504 5.43 32.89 -3.46
C TYR A 504 6.49 33.23 -2.39
N GLN A 505 6.29 34.30 -1.63
CA GLN A 505 7.19 34.77 -0.57
C GLN A 505 6.40 35.04 0.71
N ARG A 506 7.07 34.92 1.86
CA ARG A 506 6.50 35.25 3.18
C ARG A 506 7.49 36.11 3.94
N THR A 507 6.98 37.17 4.55
CA THR A 507 7.74 38.12 5.37
C THR A 507 7.99 37.57 6.78
N GLN A 508 8.97 38.14 7.50
CA GLN A 508 9.20 37.78 8.90
C GLN A 508 7.95 37.99 9.75
N SER A 509 7.26 39.12 9.59
CA SER A 509 6.06 39.46 10.35
C SER A 509 4.90 38.49 10.10
N GLU A 510 4.69 38.03 8.87
CA GLU A 510 3.69 36.98 8.57
C GLU A 510 4.00 35.65 9.28
N LEU A 511 5.28 35.25 9.34
CA LEU A 511 5.71 34.02 10.01
C LEU A 511 5.59 34.13 11.53
N GLU A 512 5.93 35.29 12.11
CA GLU A 512 5.76 35.56 13.54
C GLU A 512 4.28 35.56 13.93
N GLU A 513 3.41 36.21 13.16
CA GLU A 513 1.97 36.23 13.42
C GLU A 513 1.32 34.85 13.21
N GLU A 514 1.79 34.04 12.25
CA GLU A 514 1.36 32.64 12.10
C GLU A 514 1.71 31.80 13.34
N ILE A 515 2.89 31.99 13.93
CA ILE A 515 3.26 31.35 15.20
C ILE A 515 2.34 31.82 16.34
N VAL A 516 1.99 33.12 16.40
CA VAL A 516 1.03 33.65 17.39
C VAL A 516 -0.35 32.98 17.24
N VAL A 517 -0.86 32.83 16.01
CA VAL A 517 -2.12 32.11 15.75
C VAL A 517 -2.03 30.66 16.18
N LEU A 518 -0.96 29.94 15.83
CA LEU A 518 -0.76 28.52 16.20
C LEU A 518 -0.70 28.31 17.73
N LEU A 519 -0.15 29.28 18.48
CA LEU A 519 -0.15 29.21 19.95
C LEU A 519 -1.49 29.69 20.57
N GLY A 520 -2.43 30.18 19.76
CA GLY A 520 -3.72 30.73 20.18
C GLY A 520 -4.60 29.75 20.95
N GLY A 521 -4.90 28.58 20.36
CA GLY A 521 -5.80 27.61 20.98
C GLY A 521 -5.32 27.12 22.35
N ARG A 522 -4.03 26.76 22.45
CA ARG A 522 -3.37 26.42 23.74
C ARG A 522 -3.46 27.54 24.77
N THR A 523 -3.33 28.78 24.31
CA THR A 523 -3.34 29.95 25.18
C THR A 523 -4.74 30.25 25.70
N ALA A 524 -5.76 30.09 24.86
CA ALA A 524 -7.17 30.16 25.25
C ALA A 524 -7.52 29.09 26.30
N GLU A 525 -7.10 27.83 26.11
CA GLU A 525 -7.26 26.77 27.12
C GLU A 525 -6.70 27.19 28.49
N LYS A 526 -5.43 27.63 28.50
CA LYS A 526 -4.73 28.06 29.72
C LYS A 526 -5.45 29.19 30.45
N GLN A 527 -5.95 30.20 29.71
CA GLN A 527 -6.59 31.38 30.28
C GLN A 527 -8.04 31.17 30.73
N VAL A 528 -8.73 30.18 30.15
CA VAL A 528 -10.15 29.93 30.44
C VAL A 528 -10.31 28.85 31.51
N PHE A 529 -9.46 27.82 31.50
CA PHE A 529 -9.61 26.64 32.35
C PHE A 529 -8.46 26.43 33.35
N GLY A 530 -7.33 27.13 33.18
CA GLY A 530 -6.14 26.94 34.02
C GLY A 530 -5.37 25.64 33.76
N GLU A 531 -5.80 24.84 32.78
CA GLU A 531 -5.24 23.54 32.41
C GLU A 531 -4.94 23.49 30.90
N LEU A 532 -4.09 22.56 30.48
CA LEU A 532 -3.54 22.46 29.12
C LEU A 532 -3.83 21.08 28.55
N THR A 533 -4.40 21.00 27.35
CA THR A 533 -4.66 19.70 26.70
C THR A 533 -3.46 19.21 25.88
N GLY A 534 -3.50 17.92 25.52
CA GLY A 534 -2.64 17.35 24.48
C GLY A 534 -3.08 17.67 23.04
N GLY A 535 -4.22 18.35 22.86
CA GLY A 535 -4.77 18.72 21.55
C GLY A 535 -3.83 19.62 20.76
N ALA A 536 -3.23 20.61 21.45
CA ALA A 536 -2.29 21.59 20.89
C ALA A 536 -0.95 21.01 20.37
N SER A 537 -0.77 19.69 20.33
CA SER A 537 0.50 19.06 19.96
C SER A 537 0.89 19.31 18.51
N SER A 538 -0.08 19.32 17.58
CA SER A 538 0.17 19.65 16.17
C SER A 538 0.60 21.10 16.00
N ASP A 539 -0.02 22.02 16.72
CA ASP A 539 0.22 23.45 16.58
C ASP A 539 1.56 23.85 17.18
N ILE A 540 1.94 23.25 18.32
CA ILE A 540 3.30 23.36 18.88
C ILE A 540 4.34 22.84 17.87
N GLN A 541 4.09 21.69 17.22
CA GLN A 541 5.01 21.14 16.23
C GLN A 541 5.15 22.08 15.01
N HIS A 542 4.05 22.63 14.51
CA HIS A 542 4.06 23.57 13.39
C HIS A 542 4.76 24.88 13.76
N ALA A 543 4.40 25.49 14.89
CA ALA A 543 5.01 26.71 15.43
C ALA A 543 6.54 26.53 15.58
N THR A 544 6.97 25.40 16.16
CA THR A 544 8.39 25.08 16.33
C THR A 544 9.10 24.87 14.99
N SER A 545 8.43 24.28 13.99
CA SER A 545 9.01 24.09 12.65
C SER A 545 9.20 25.41 11.90
N ILE A 546 8.26 26.35 12.02
CA ILE A 546 8.35 27.70 11.43
C ILE A 546 9.46 28.50 12.12
N ALA A 547 9.46 28.55 13.46
CA ALA A 547 10.51 29.23 14.23
C ALA A 547 11.90 28.65 13.93
N ARG A 548 12.03 27.32 13.80
CA ARG A 548 13.28 26.68 13.37
C ARG A 548 13.65 27.04 11.94
N ALA A 549 12.71 27.16 11.01
CA ALA A 549 13.00 27.56 9.63
C ALA A 549 13.47 29.01 9.54
N MET A 550 12.84 29.92 10.29
CA MET A 550 13.25 31.32 10.43
C MET A 550 14.71 31.44 10.89
N VAL A 551 15.09 30.72 11.95
CA VAL A 551 16.45 30.77 12.52
C VAL A 551 17.48 30.04 11.64
N VAL A 552 17.16 28.85 11.12
CA VAL A 552 18.14 27.95 10.47
C VAL A 552 18.31 28.20 8.98
N TYR A 553 17.22 28.46 8.26
CA TYR A 553 17.22 28.56 6.79
C TYR A 553 17.08 30.00 6.28
N TYR A 554 16.22 30.81 6.91
CA TYR A 554 15.94 32.16 6.45
C TYR A 554 16.86 33.23 7.06
N GLY A 555 17.58 32.91 8.14
CA GLY A 555 18.46 33.85 8.84
C GLY A 555 17.71 35.02 9.51
N MET A 556 16.42 34.83 9.82
CA MET A 556 15.54 35.79 10.49
C MET A 556 15.73 35.73 12.01
N SER A 557 16.96 35.91 12.49
CA SER A 557 17.30 35.90 13.93
C SER A 557 18.55 36.72 14.23
N GLU A 558 18.85 36.94 15.51
CA GLU A 558 20.07 37.65 15.93
C GLU A 558 21.38 36.91 15.57
N LEU A 559 21.30 35.66 15.11
CA LEU A 559 22.44 34.92 14.55
C LEU A 559 22.85 35.44 13.15
N GLY A 560 22.01 36.27 12.52
CA GLY A 560 22.26 36.90 11.23
C GLY A 560 21.85 36.05 10.02
N PRO A 561 22.09 36.57 8.80
CA PRO A 561 21.64 35.97 7.54
C PRO A 561 22.54 34.80 7.10
N VAL A 562 22.64 33.75 7.92
CA VAL A 562 23.46 32.56 7.67
C VAL A 562 22.56 31.33 7.59
N ASN A 563 22.70 30.55 6.51
CA ASN A 563 22.05 29.24 6.41
C ASN A 563 22.82 28.21 7.24
N LEU A 564 22.29 27.89 8.42
CA LEU A 564 22.78 26.89 9.37
C LEU A 564 22.21 25.48 9.10
N GLY A 565 21.47 25.33 8.01
CA GLY A 565 20.95 24.05 7.54
C GLY A 565 22.06 23.10 7.05
N PRO A 566 21.71 21.82 6.81
CA PRO A 566 22.63 20.85 6.22
C PRO A 566 23.11 21.31 4.83
N GLN A 567 24.34 21.83 4.74
CA GLN A 567 24.92 22.24 3.47
C GLN A 567 25.40 21.01 2.68
N SER A 568 24.64 20.63 1.66
CA SER A 568 25.06 19.64 0.67
C SER A 568 25.59 20.35 -0.58
N ASP A 569 26.92 20.45 -0.71
CA ASP A 569 27.54 20.79 -1.99
C ASP A 569 27.17 19.72 -3.02
N THR A 570 26.27 20.06 -3.95
CA THR A 570 25.82 19.14 -5.02
C THR A 570 26.94 18.78 -6.03
N SER A 571 28.08 19.45 -5.94
CA SER A 571 29.26 19.27 -6.79
C SER A 571 30.25 18.22 -6.28
N ASP A 572 30.29 17.91 -4.97
CA ASP A 572 31.36 17.12 -4.37
C ASP A 572 30.89 15.79 -3.77
N TYR A 573 31.06 14.73 -4.57
CA TYR A 573 30.70 13.35 -4.25
C TYR A 573 31.36 12.83 -2.95
N SER A 574 32.50 13.39 -2.54
CA SER A 574 33.21 12.98 -1.33
C SER A 574 32.50 13.39 -0.03
N ARG A 575 31.72 14.48 -0.05
CA ARG A 575 31.07 15.04 1.16
C ARG A 575 29.81 14.27 1.58
N VAL A 576 29.11 13.64 0.64
CA VAL A 576 27.91 12.83 0.93
C VAL A 576 28.22 11.64 1.87
N LEU A 577 29.45 11.13 1.84
CA LEU A 577 29.91 10.01 2.68
C LEU A 577 30.00 10.33 4.18
N TYR A 578 30.13 11.60 4.55
CA TYR A 578 30.32 12.02 5.95
C TYR A 578 29.03 12.55 6.61
N GLY A 579 27.92 12.55 5.87
CA GLY A 579 26.68 13.22 6.26
C GLY A 579 26.80 14.75 6.15
N PRO A 580 25.68 15.48 6.27
CA PRO A 580 25.73 16.94 6.24
C PRO A 580 26.52 17.48 7.43
N GLU A 581 27.38 18.46 7.19
CA GLU A 581 28.09 19.19 8.25
C GLU A 581 27.06 19.82 9.19
N LYS A 582 26.98 19.30 10.42
CA LYS A 582 26.12 19.86 11.47
C LYS A 582 26.81 21.07 12.07
N PRO A 583 26.08 22.14 12.44
CA PRO A 583 26.62 23.21 13.25
C PRO A 583 27.24 22.66 14.55
N SER A 584 28.23 23.35 15.11
CA SER A 584 28.83 22.96 16.40
C SER A 584 27.77 22.88 17.51
N GLU A 585 28.01 22.09 18.56
CA GLU A 585 27.07 21.96 19.69
C GLU A 585 26.76 23.33 20.33
N GLU A 586 27.74 24.23 20.40
CA GLU A 586 27.54 25.61 20.84
C GLU A 586 26.58 26.39 19.92
N MET A 587 26.71 26.23 18.59
CA MET A 587 25.81 26.87 17.63
C MET A 587 24.41 26.25 17.66
N GLN A 588 24.28 24.94 17.85
CA GLN A 588 22.98 24.28 18.06
C GLN A 588 22.30 24.83 19.33
N GLY A 589 23.06 24.97 20.43
CA GLY A 589 22.56 25.59 21.67
C GLY A 589 22.22 27.08 21.54
N LYS A 590 22.77 27.81 20.56
CA LYS A 590 22.35 29.18 20.20
C LYS A 590 21.06 29.16 19.38
N VAL A 591 20.96 28.29 18.38
CA VAL A 591 19.76 28.09 17.55
C VAL A 591 18.55 27.74 18.42
N ASP A 592 18.68 26.78 19.34
CA ASP A 592 17.56 26.35 20.19
C ASP A 592 17.13 27.45 21.18
N LYS A 593 18.04 28.35 21.60
CA LYS A 593 17.71 29.55 22.40
C LYS A 593 16.90 30.57 21.60
N GLU A 594 17.30 30.86 20.36
CA GLU A 594 16.54 31.78 19.50
C GLU A 594 15.16 31.22 19.12
N ILE A 595 15.06 29.91 18.86
CA ILE A 595 13.75 29.24 18.66
C ILE A 595 12.87 29.41 19.92
N ALA A 596 13.42 29.15 21.11
CA ALA A 596 12.68 29.31 22.37
C ALA A 596 12.22 30.77 22.59
N LYS A 597 13.05 31.75 22.23
CA LYS A 597 12.76 33.19 22.32
C LYS A 597 11.63 33.62 21.38
N ILE A 598 11.63 33.15 20.12
CA ILE A 598 10.55 33.40 19.16
C ILE A 598 9.22 32.82 19.67
N ILE A 599 9.23 31.55 20.12
CA ILE A 599 8.05 30.87 20.66
C ILE A 599 7.52 31.55 21.94
N GLU A 600 8.41 31.97 22.83
CA GLU A 600 8.05 32.68 24.07
C GLU A 600 7.47 34.07 23.77
N HIS A 601 8.05 34.82 22.84
CA HIS A 601 7.50 36.10 22.37
C HIS A 601 6.09 35.92 21.77
N ALA A 602 5.92 34.93 20.89
CA ALA A 602 4.63 34.66 20.26
C ALA A 602 3.56 34.20 21.28
N LYS A 603 3.94 33.36 22.25
CA LYS A 603 3.07 32.95 23.37
C LYS A 603 2.63 34.16 24.21
N ASN A 604 3.55 35.05 24.57
CA ASN A 604 3.25 36.23 25.37
C ASN A 604 2.36 37.24 24.61
N SER A 605 2.55 37.35 23.29
CA SER A 605 1.69 38.13 22.40
C SER A 605 0.28 37.53 22.28
N ALA A 606 0.16 36.21 22.11
CA ALA A 606 -1.13 35.50 22.15
C ALA A 606 -1.84 35.69 23.50
N GLU A 607 -1.09 35.58 24.61
CA GLU A 607 -1.65 35.78 25.97
C GLU A 607 -2.22 37.19 26.13
N LYS A 608 -1.49 38.22 25.71
CA LYS A 608 -1.93 39.62 25.77
C LYS A 608 -3.16 39.88 24.89
N LEU A 609 -3.17 39.37 23.66
CA LEU A 609 -4.27 39.59 22.71
C LEU A 609 -5.56 38.86 23.14
N LEU A 610 -5.47 37.61 23.60
CA LEU A 610 -6.65 36.87 24.07
C LEU A 610 -7.24 37.44 25.38
N LEU A 611 -6.43 38.08 26.22
CA LEU A 611 -6.94 38.87 27.36
C LEU A 611 -7.66 40.15 26.91
N GLN A 612 -7.15 40.83 25.87
CA GLN A 612 -7.77 42.04 25.33
C GLN A 612 -9.12 41.73 24.65
N TYR A 613 -9.18 40.65 23.86
CA TYR A 613 -10.37 40.21 23.11
C TYR A 613 -11.12 39.07 23.81
N ARG A 614 -11.14 39.09 25.15
CA ARG A 614 -11.69 37.99 25.94
C ARG A 614 -13.20 37.82 25.76
N LYS A 615 -13.93 38.94 25.61
CA LYS A 615 -15.41 38.91 25.43
C LYS A 615 -15.79 38.30 24.08
N GLU A 616 -15.02 38.64 23.07
CA GLU A 616 -15.14 38.16 21.70
C GLU A 616 -14.81 36.66 21.65
N LEU A 617 -13.75 36.22 22.34
CA LEU A 617 -13.43 34.80 22.52
C LEU A 617 -14.56 34.02 23.21
N ASP A 618 -15.06 34.51 24.36
CA ASP A 618 -16.16 33.87 25.08
C ASP A 618 -17.41 33.77 24.18
N ALA A 619 -17.76 34.83 23.44
CA ALA A 619 -18.90 34.86 22.51
C ALA A 619 -18.75 33.90 21.31
N VAL A 620 -17.55 33.81 20.72
CA VAL A 620 -17.26 32.86 19.63
C VAL A 620 -17.35 31.41 20.15
N ALA A 621 -16.79 31.14 21.33
CA ALA A 621 -16.83 29.81 21.94
C ALA A 621 -18.26 29.37 22.32
N GLU A 622 -19.05 30.26 22.92
CA GLU A 622 -20.48 30.01 23.21
C GLU A 622 -21.26 29.72 21.93
N LYS A 623 -21.06 30.52 20.88
CA LYS A 623 -21.73 30.31 19.60
C LYS A 623 -21.33 28.98 18.93
N LEU A 624 -20.05 28.60 19.00
CA LEU A 624 -19.58 27.28 18.52
C LEU A 624 -20.23 26.11 19.27
N LEU A 625 -20.58 26.26 20.55
CA LEU A 625 -21.27 25.22 21.31
C LEU A 625 -22.76 25.07 20.92
N GLU A 626 -23.39 26.14 20.43
CA GLU A 626 -24.75 26.10 19.89
C GLU A 626 -24.81 25.46 18.50
N VAL A 627 -23.96 25.89 17.55
CA VAL A 627 -24.09 25.54 16.11
C VAL A 627 -23.03 24.56 15.59
N GLU A 628 -22.04 24.19 16.41
CA GLU A 628 -20.88 23.32 16.09
C GLU A 628 -19.93 23.81 15.00
N THR A 629 -20.36 24.72 14.13
CA THR A 629 -19.60 25.28 13.01
C THR A 629 -20.04 26.71 12.76
N LEU A 630 -19.08 27.60 12.53
CA LEU A 630 -19.31 28.97 12.07
C LEU A 630 -18.65 29.19 10.71
N GLU A 631 -19.38 29.78 9.77
CA GLU A 631 -18.84 30.27 8.50
C GLU A 631 -18.39 31.74 8.63
N ALA A 632 -17.53 32.21 7.71
CA ALA A 632 -16.91 33.55 7.73
C ALA A 632 -17.88 34.69 8.08
N GLU A 633 -19.01 34.78 7.37
CA GLU A 633 -20.01 35.84 7.56
C GLU A 633 -20.73 35.79 8.92
N GLU A 634 -20.73 34.64 9.59
CA GLU A 634 -21.30 34.50 10.93
C GLU A 634 -20.26 34.85 12.00
N PHE A 635 -19.02 34.39 11.80
CA PHE A 635 -17.89 34.75 12.66
C PHE A 635 -17.62 36.27 12.66
N GLU A 636 -17.60 36.92 11.49
CA GLU A 636 -17.44 38.38 11.40
C GLU A 636 -18.56 39.15 12.14
N LYS A 637 -19.80 38.63 12.13
CA LYS A 637 -20.93 39.22 12.87
C LYS A 637 -20.77 39.07 14.38
N VAL A 638 -20.18 37.96 14.86
CA VAL A 638 -19.88 37.75 16.29
C VAL A 638 -18.71 38.64 16.74
N MET A 639 -17.66 38.77 15.91
CA MET A 639 -16.53 39.66 16.19
C MET A 639 -16.89 41.15 16.17
N GLY A 640 -17.93 41.54 15.42
CA GLY A 640 -18.45 42.92 15.35
C GLY A 640 -17.52 43.95 14.68
N GLN A 641 -16.28 43.56 14.38
CA GLN A 641 -15.26 44.37 13.71
C GLN A 641 -14.82 43.67 12.42
N LYS A 642 -14.59 44.44 11.35
CA LYS A 642 -13.91 43.90 10.17
C LYS A 642 -12.46 43.57 10.52
N LYS A 643 -11.90 42.56 9.85
CA LYS A 643 -10.52 42.14 10.02
C LYS A 643 -9.56 43.34 9.89
N SER A 644 -8.61 43.43 10.83
CA SER A 644 -7.48 44.35 10.71
C SER A 644 -6.66 43.98 9.48
N ARG A 645 -6.38 44.94 8.60
CA ARG A 645 -5.59 44.75 7.37
C ARG A 645 -4.48 45.77 7.32
N VAL A 646 -3.29 45.32 6.95
CA VAL A 646 -2.24 46.19 6.41
C VAL A 646 -2.38 46.14 4.89
N ASP A 647 -2.69 47.29 4.28
CA ASP A 647 -2.62 47.44 2.84
C ASP A 647 -1.13 47.45 2.44
N LEU A 648 -0.65 46.33 1.90
CA LEU A 648 0.75 46.11 1.48
C LEU A 648 1.18 46.93 0.24
N ASP A 649 0.33 47.86 -0.23
CA ASP A 649 0.56 48.73 -1.38
C ASP A 649 1.18 50.10 -0.99
N ASN A 650 1.67 50.28 0.25
CA ASN A 650 2.36 51.50 0.73
C ASN A 650 3.75 51.22 1.32
#